data_AF-A0A8H8IRB2-F1
#
_entry.id   AF-A0A8H8IRB2-F1
#
_cell.length_a   1.000
_cell.length_b   1.000
_cell.length_c   1.000
_cell.angle_alpha   90.00
_cell.angle_beta   90.00
_cell.angle_gamma   90.00
#
_symmetry.space_group_name_H-M   'P 1'
#
loop_
_entity.id
_entity.type
_entity.pdbx_description
1 polymer ?
#
loop_
_entity_poly.entity_id
_entity_poly.type
_entity_poly.pdbx_seq_one_letter_code
_entity_poly.pdbx_strand_id
1 'polypeptide(L)'
;MKRRVASASSRGIRVVSYGTQLGSSSSSRSSSGVQRIARTYTQTQINARVREAPGLREQTLRDHFTAVQQQVYVQLNGDGFGPSGSGQGQSEESHWVDLDHNDDSINDATSAADNDPLDEVLQGTNTSKHRRRLRRSWEERGRSQTANWAVQKERLALALLRWKHGHPDEAGTHAVPSGHVPPDVSVMAIDIFGRTQRTFTGQYGDACANEVLIRHGYLGTSPLAPRVAISIECLKLYRALRSRCSTLGMETFVKALGDLHNAQSRSHHVEQFSCAFVVYDDLELLLDRQLEVLLGRTDPLWRPKHNCPSCSYELVDEPPLLPRKMFSMDGNSSLKRLRKGGHADTGSYTTSYFVPRSVVDSFANQTTRVRPPTPPPEHPVDDVNPDVDQEPDTGPLAIGVGPTDGELLTSTCASNWRAAQAQHNKKTSSVFDETGVFLACCRHGLVAFITDMVQSGELAKYPMAIFQALIDVHGSDIVIAYDIACSFIKTLERSMTLCEIRKLYRTRLIVPIFHAYAHNRLCQIGWNPRWKPDLGLEDFEWCERIFSSSNGVARCTRHASASMRLRYLELHYRCWDGSREGSIGQFLYRNYMQADSIIAQCESYLEKLPPDLQVADNEVDGLVRAEYTYLTNLKHERPEDTLRVDYVTQLQALEVAEANFEKSWGVSSSSFSSGSPIVPSTSNEVTRQRKSAQRRLTNVLAMVERLEADLDISVRWTPAMTEYIQAATYANKRDYQLALGRMKSLAIQRLFELSRLNVAGICHKMRRHVSKSLQSRSRALGTAVKKVNLAAKKLGLDQREILIEKVLSYQFIAEFDLLEICDSDVRKERWAQQGVRDTIDARLQIRRAKAERNRVEIEARRLATFISDEGEQLRLLAGQLESTGQHLQACQVLSYANKRIALNAQNQIWLKKLFSYPTYDGNTSVGTPKNTYPVPAAPKPTQGGNNQWIGSGSDILVASQDPFHESASEDESEDEATGFAISEYFSAHMD
;
A
#
# COMPACT_ATOMS: atom_id res chain seq x y z
N MET A 1 -23.20 40.85 -2.98
CA MET A 1 -24.36 41.76 -3.10
C MET A 1 -25.20 41.75 -1.82
N LYS A 2 -26.30 42.51 -1.73
CA LYS A 2 -27.00 42.83 -0.47
C LYS A 2 -27.99 41.76 0.02
N ARG A 3 -28.09 41.65 1.35
CA ARG A 3 -29.16 41.08 2.22
C ARG A 3 -30.44 40.53 1.56
N ARG A 4 -30.93 39.41 2.12
CA ARG A 4 -32.19 39.41 2.91
C ARG A 4 -32.21 38.27 3.95
N VAL A 5 -32.96 38.50 5.02
CA VAL A 5 -33.27 37.54 6.11
C VAL A 5 -34.79 37.60 6.28
N ALA A 6 -35.42 36.46 6.51
CA ALA A 6 -36.81 36.35 6.95
C ALA A 6 -36.99 35.11 7.83
N SER A 7 -37.83 35.20 8.85
CA SER A 7 -38.17 34.12 9.77
C SER A 7 -39.41 33.35 9.30
N ALA A 8 -39.57 32.13 9.81
CA ALA A 8 -40.80 31.33 9.69
C ALA A 8 -41.20 30.83 11.09
N SER A 9 -42.50 30.72 11.38
CA SER A 9 -43.00 30.29 12.69
C SER A 9 -43.95 29.09 12.64
N SER A 10 -43.96 28.35 13.75
CA SER A 10 -45.03 27.52 14.29
C SER A 10 -46.26 27.18 13.42
N ARG A 11 -46.27 25.96 12.90
CA ARG A 11 -47.42 25.03 12.68
C ARG A 11 -46.80 23.63 12.50
N GLY A 12 -47.37 22.52 12.98
CA GLY A 12 -48.61 22.30 13.72
C GLY A 12 -49.10 20.87 13.51
N ILE A 13 -48.43 19.88 14.14
CA ILE A 13 -48.67 18.45 13.88
C ILE A 13 -50.01 18.01 14.48
N ARG A 14 -50.85 17.34 13.68
CA ARG A 14 -52.05 16.65 14.16
C ARG A 14 -51.75 15.19 14.48
N VAL A 15 -52.04 14.79 15.72
CA VAL A 15 -52.25 13.38 16.08
C VAL A 15 -53.68 13.00 15.73
N VAL A 16 -53.89 11.78 15.23
CA VAL A 16 -55.23 11.19 15.06
C VAL A 16 -55.31 9.94 15.93
N SER A 17 -56.28 9.93 16.85
CA SER A 17 -56.60 8.79 17.70
C SER A 17 -58.06 8.40 17.50
N TYR A 18 -58.32 7.11 17.34
CA TYR A 18 -59.65 6.53 17.48
C TYR A 18 -59.52 5.18 18.17
N GLY A 19 -60.49 4.88 19.03
CA GLY A 19 -60.63 3.59 19.71
C GLY A 19 -62.09 3.30 20.00
N THR A 20 -62.41 2.02 20.12
CA THR A 20 -63.73 1.47 20.45
C THR A 20 -63.45 0.08 21.03
N GLN A 21 -63.70 -0.17 22.32
CA GLN A 21 -64.98 -0.45 22.99
C GLN A 21 -65.26 -1.95 23.14
N LEU A 22 -65.93 -2.29 24.22
CA LEU A 22 -66.21 -3.65 24.68
C LEU A 22 -67.45 -4.24 23.98
N GLY A 23 -67.44 -5.54 23.73
CA GLY A 23 -68.61 -6.32 23.33
C GLY A 23 -68.52 -7.73 23.89
N SER A 24 -69.52 -8.14 24.68
CA SER A 24 -69.59 -9.46 25.30
C SER A 24 -70.76 -10.26 24.73
N SER A 25 -70.56 -11.56 24.50
CA SER A 25 -71.63 -12.54 24.29
C SER A 25 -71.12 -13.94 24.64
N SER A 26 -72.04 -14.87 24.91
CA SER A 26 -71.74 -16.19 25.45
C SER A 26 -72.53 -17.29 24.72
N SER A 27 -71.92 -18.46 24.56
CA SER A 27 -72.60 -19.74 24.34
C SER A 27 -71.65 -20.90 24.71
N SER A 28 -72.10 -22.15 24.60
CA SER A 28 -71.68 -23.21 25.54
C SER A 28 -71.31 -24.55 24.90
N ARG A 29 -70.52 -25.33 25.66
CA ARG A 29 -70.36 -26.80 25.60
C ARG A 29 -69.86 -27.43 24.28
N SER A 30 -68.73 -28.13 24.38
CA SER A 30 -68.80 -29.59 24.63
C SER A 30 -67.46 -30.12 25.15
N SER A 31 -67.46 -31.34 25.68
CA SER A 31 -66.33 -31.96 26.37
C SER A 31 -65.99 -33.32 25.77
N SER A 32 -64.72 -33.55 25.47
CA SER A 32 -64.15 -34.90 25.41
C SER A 32 -62.76 -34.88 26.07
N GLY A 33 -62.47 -35.88 26.89
CA GLY A 33 -61.26 -35.90 27.73
C GLY A 33 -60.23 -36.90 27.24
N VAL A 34 -58.96 -36.49 27.21
CA VAL A 34 -57.80 -37.39 27.09
C VAL A 34 -56.83 -37.05 28.21
N GLN A 35 -56.53 -38.02 29.07
CA GLN A 35 -55.68 -37.83 30.24
C GLN A 35 -54.22 -37.64 29.83
N ARG A 36 -53.69 -36.41 29.94
CA ARG A 36 -52.24 -36.19 29.96
C ARG A 36 -51.70 -36.50 31.37
N ILE A 37 -50.96 -37.59 31.49
CA ILE A 37 -50.14 -37.89 32.68
C ILE A 37 -48.98 -36.89 32.71
N ALA A 38 -49.17 -35.78 33.43
CA ALA A 38 -48.11 -34.79 33.65
C ALA A 38 -47.08 -35.36 34.65
N ARG A 39 -45.92 -35.82 34.16
CA ARG A 39 -44.76 -36.10 35.01
C ARG A 39 -44.13 -34.78 35.44
N THR A 40 -44.57 -34.26 36.59
CA THR A 40 -43.91 -33.16 37.30
C THR A 40 -42.56 -33.63 37.83
N TYR A 41 -41.49 -33.33 37.09
CA TYR A 41 -40.13 -33.44 37.61
C TYR A 41 -39.93 -32.41 38.73
N THR A 42 -39.36 -32.85 39.86
CA THR A 42 -39.06 -31.93 40.96
C THR A 42 -37.85 -31.06 40.62
N GLN A 43 -37.76 -29.86 41.23
CA GLN A 43 -36.59 -28.98 41.04
C GLN A 43 -35.28 -29.70 41.39
N THR A 44 -35.32 -30.64 42.32
CA THR A 44 -34.20 -31.53 42.69
C THR A 44 -33.72 -32.41 41.53
N GLN A 45 -34.63 -32.90 40.69
CA GLN A 45 -34.31 -33.73 39.51
C GLN A 45 -33.78 -32.88 38.34
N ILE A 46 -34.27 -31.64 38.19
CA ILE A 46 -33.70 -30.66 37.25
C ILE A 46 -32.26 -30.32 37.68
N ASN A 47 -32.08 -29.96 38.96
CA ASN A 47 -30.78 -29.67 39.56
C ASN A 47 -29.81 -30.86 39.54
N ALA A 48 -30.31 -32.11 39.49
CA ALA A 48 -29.49 -33.31 39.33
C ALA A 48 -28.93 -33.45 37.90
N ARG A 49 -29.72 -33.17 36.86
CA ARG A 49 -29.23 -33.15 35.46
C ARG A 49 -28.27 -31.99 35.17
N VAL A 50 -28.47 -30.84 35.82
CA VAL A 50 -27.55 -29.69 35.73
C VAL A 50 -26.21 -29.94 36.47
N ARG A 51 -26.05 -31.08 37.16
CA ARG A 51 -24.83 -31.47 37.89
C ARG A 51 -23.94 -32.51 37.20
N GLU A 52 -24.13 -32.77 35.90
CA GLU A 52 -23.06 -33.37 35.10
C GLU A 52 -21.81 -32.46 35.15
N ALA A 53 -20.71 -33.00 35.65
CA ALA A 53 -19.52 -32.20 35.92
C ALA A 53 -18.92 -31.65 34.62
N PRO A 54 -18.39 -30.40 34.60
CA PRO A 54 -17.73 -29.85 33.41
C PRO A 54 -16.57 -30.74 32.94
N GLY A 55 -15.86 -31.40 33.87
CA GLY A 55 -14.81 -32.38 33.55
C GLY A 55 -15.29 -33.57 32.72
N LEU A 56 -16.57 -33.96 32.80
CA LEU A 56 -17.12 -35.03 31.95
C LEU A 56 -17.22 -34.58 30.49
N ARG A 57 -17.65 -33.33 30.24
CA ARG A 57 -17.67 -32.73 28.89
C ARG A 57 -16.27 -32.49 28.35
N GLU A 58 -15.32 -32.07 29.20
CA GLU A 58 -13.90 -31.95 28.81
C GLU A 58 -13.28 -33.32 28.49
N GLN A 59 -13.72 -34.39 29.16
CA GLN A 59 -13.29 -35.76 28.89
C GLN A 59 -13.88 -36.27 27.57
N THR A 60 -15.19 -36.11 27.31
CA THR A 60 -15.79 -36.45 26.01
C THR A 60 -15.12 -35.71 24.85
N LEU A 61 -14.73 -34.44 25.03
CA LEU A 61 -13.96 -33.69 24.04
C LEU A 61 -12.58 -34.31 23.80
N ARG A 62 -11.82 -34.64 24.86
CA ARG A 62 -10.53 -35.35 24.72
C ARG A 62 -10.68 -36.66 23.96
N ASP A 63 -11.69 -37.46 24.29
CA ASP A 63 -11.86 -38.82 23.75
C ASP A 63 -12.14 -38.82 22.23
N HIS A 64 -12.59 -37.70 21.65
CA HIS A 64 -12.80 -37.52 20.20
C HIS A 64 -11.67 -36.77 19.48
N PHE A 65 -10.61 -36.37 20.19
CA PHE A 65 -9.44 -35.73 19.60
C PHE A 65 -8.38 -36.75 19.16
N THR A 66 -7.61 -36.44 18.11
CA THR A 66 -6.40 -37.23 17.78
C THR A 66 -5.39 -37.15 18.91
N ALA A 67 -4.50 -38.13 19.05
CA ALA A 67 -3.50 -38.18 20.13
C ALA A 67 -2.66 -36.88 20.25
N VAL A 68 -2.34 -36.23 19.13
CA VAL A 68 -1.64 -34.93 19.09
C VAL A 68 -2.52 -33.80 19.65
N GLN A 69 -3.78 -33.73 19.25
CA GLN A 69 -4.75 -32.76 19.77
C GLN A 69 -5.05 -33.00 21.26
N GLN A 70 -5.14 -34.26 21.71
CA GLN A 70 -5.25 -34.64 23.13
C GLN A 70 -4.04 -34.12 23.92
N GLN A 71 -2.82 -34.36 23.44
CA GLN A 71 -1.59 -33.94 24.10
C GLN A 71 -1.52 -32.40 24.25
N VAL A 72 -1.85 -31.65 23.20
CA VAL A 72 -1.94 -30.17 23.23
C VAL A 72 -3.05 -29.70 24.18
N TYR A 73 -4.25 -30.31 24.15
CA TYR A 73 -5.35 -29.96 25.04
C TYR A 73 -5.04 -30.25 26.51
N VAL A 74 -4.29 -31.32 26.80
CA VAL A 74 -3.81 -31.66 28.15
C VAL A 74 -2.73 -30.66 28.59
N GLN A 75 -1.76 -30.33 27.75
CA GLN A 75 -0.71 -29.34 28.09
C GLN A 75 -1.30 -27.95 28.40
N LEU A 76 -2.29 -27.49 27.63
CA LEU A 76 -2.86 -26.15 27.78
C LEU A 76 -3.91 -26.02 28.91
N ASN A 77 -4.35 -27.14 29.50
CA ASN A 77 -5.35 -27.17 30.57
C ASN A 77 -4.92 -28.02 31.78
N GLY A 78 -3.65 -28.45 31.86
CA GLY A 78 -3.18 -29.54 32.73
C GLY A 78 -3.13 -29.21 34.23
N ASP A 79 -2.84 -27.95 34.56
CA ASP A 79 -2.48 -27.50 35.93
C ASP A 79 -3.63 -27.55 36.97
N GLY A 80 -4.77 -28.17 36.62
CA GLY A 80 -5.94 -28.30 37.48
C GLY A 80 -5.99 -29.57 38.34
N PHE A 81 -5.36 -30.67 37.91
CA PHE A 81 -5.56 -32.00 38.52
C PHE A 81 -4.32 -32.92 38.42
N GLY A 82 -3.35 -32.70 39.31
CA GLY A 82 -2.38 -33.72 39.72
C GLY A 82 -2.71 -34.23 41.14
N PRO A 83 -2.43 -35.50 41.48
CA PRO A 83 -2.58 -35.99 42.85
C PRO A 83 -1.53 -35.37 43.79
N SER A 84 -1.85 -35.25 45.08
CA SER A 84 -1.03 -34.57 46.08
C SER A 84 0.32 -35.26 46.36
N GLY A 85 1.34 -34.96 45.56
CA GLY A 85 2.73 -35.37 45.78
C GLY A 85 3.51 -34.29 46.53
N SER A 86 4.06 -34.63 47.70
CA SER A 86 4.95 -33.73 48.45
C SER A 86 6.37 -33.76 47.87
N GLY A 87 6.76 -32.71 47.15
CA GLY A 87 8.12 -32.52 46.65
C GLY A 87 8.55 -31.07 46.81
N GLN A 88 9.66 -30.84 47.54
CA GLN A 88 10.33 -29.54 47.56
C GLN A 88 11.18 -29.42 46.29
N GLY A 89 10.93 -28.38 45.50
CA GLY A 89 11.73 -28.02 44.33
C GLY A 89 11.73 -26.50 44.20
N GLN A 90 12.91 -25.90 44.14
CA GLN A 90 13.07 -24.46 44.03
C GLN A 90 12.91 -24.04 42.56
N SER A 91 12.19 -22.95 42.32
CA SER A 91 12.19 -22.21 41.06
C SER A 91 12.24 -20.71 41.38
N GLU A 92 13.18 -20.00 40.77
CA GLU A 92 13.59 -18.66 41.21
C GLU A 92 12.56 -17.57 40.92
N GLU A 93 12.66 -16.45 41.64
CA GLU A 93 11.72 -15.34 41.56
C GLU A 93 11.92 -14.48 40.31
N SER A 94 10.83 -14.22 39.58
CA SER A 94 10.74 -13.10 38.64
C SER A 94 9.60 -12.16 39.05
N HIS A 95 9.73 -11.55 40.23
CA HIS A 95 8.69 -10.73 40.85
C HIS A 95 8.63 -9.31 40.26
N TRP A 96 7.82 -9.12 39.23
CA TRP A 96 7.37 -7.80 38.79
C TRP A 96 5.83 -7.77 38.73
N VAL A 97 5.25 -6.95 39.60
CA VAL A 97 3.81 -6.62 39.62
C VAL A 97 3.73 -5.11 39.40
N ASP A 98 3.11 -4.70 38.30
CA ASP A 98 2.87 -3.28 38.04
C ASP A 98 1.88 -2.72 39.07
N LEU A 99 2.43 -1.99 40.05
CA LEU A 99 1.67 -1.13 40.95
C LEU A 99 1.46 0.22 40.26
N ASP A 100 0.37 0.34 39.48
CA ASP A 100 -0.09 1.62 38.94
C ASP A 100 -0.52 2.54 40.11
N HIS A 101 0.41 3.36 40.59
CA HIS A 101 0.11 4.49 41.46
C HIS A 101 -0.64 5.57 40.66
N ASN A 102 -1.96 5.62 40.82
CA ASN A 102 -2.75 6.84 40.68
C ASN A 102 -3.55 7.03 41.97
N ASP A 103 -2.95 7.76 42.91
CA ASP A 103 -3.66 8.26 44.10
C ASP A 103 -4.26 9.64 43.76
N ASP A 104 -5.51 9.62 43.32
CA ASP A 104 -6.39 10.79 43.23
C ASP A 104 -7.60 10.54 44.15
N SER A 105 -7.35 10.57 45.46
CA SER A 105 -8.39 10.35 46.47
C SER A 105 -9.44 11.47 46.47
N ILE A 106 -10.67 11.19 46.02
CA ILE A 106 -11.90 11.91 46.41
C ILE A 106 -13.13 11.00 46.23
N ASN A 107 -13.86 10.77 47.34
CA ASN A 107 -15.24 10.30 47.42
C ASN A 107 -15.64 8.97 46.73
N ASP A 108 -15.05 7.83 47.13
CA ASP A 108 -15.79 6.55 47.09
C ASP A 108 -16.75 6.48 48.29
N ALA A 109 -17.97 7.00 48.11
CA ALA A 109 -18.98 7.07 49.16
C ALA A 109 -20.43 7.11 48.63
N THR A 110 -20.74 6.44 47.51
CA THR A 110 -22.15 6.22 47.06
C THR A 110 -22.31 5.10 46.03
N SER A 111 -22.16 3.84 46.45
CA SER A 111 -22.66 2.67 45.68
C SER A 111 -23.26 1.55 46.54
N ALA A 112 -23.44 1.79 47.85
CA ALA A 112 -24.07 0.85 48.78
C ALA A 112 -25.61 0.88 48.72
N ALA A 113 -26.19 0.78 47.51
CA ALA A 113 -27.63 0.66 47.28
C ALA A 113 -27.92 0.13 45.86
N ASP A 114 -27.97 -1.21 45.71
CA ASP A 114 -28.80 -1.94 44.73
C ASP A 114 -28.65 -3.46 44.96
N ASN A 115 -29.14 -3.93 46.11
CA ASN A 115 -29.32 -5.37 46.35
C ASN A 115 -30.65 -5.81 45.70
N ASP A 116 -30.58 -6.65 44.67
CA ASP A 116 -31.76 -7.30 44.10
C ASP A 116 -32.31 -8.34 45.11
N PRO A 117 -33.60 -8.26 45.54
CA PRO A 117 -34.20 -9.24 46.45
C PRO A 117 -34.16 -10.69 45.95
N LEU A 118 -33.84 -10.95 44.68
CA LEU A 118 -33.71 -12.31 44.14
C LEU A 118 -32.43 -13.04 44.59
N ASP A 119 -31.34 -12.32 44.91
CA ASP A 119 -30.03 -12.95 45.18
C ASP A 119 -29.92 -13.54 46.61
N GLU A 120 -30.62 -12.97 47.61
CA GLU A 120 -30.68 -13.55 48.95
C GLU A 120 -31.45 -14.89 48.98
N VAL A 121 -32.44 -15.06 48.09
CA VAL A 121 -33.25 -16.29 48.00
C VAL A 121 -32.46 -17.47 47.44
N LEU A 122 -31.39 -17.22 46.67
CA LEU A 122 -30.56 -18.27 46.07
C LEU A 122 -29.33 -18.67 46.91
N GLN A 123 -28.93 -17.87 47.90
CA GLN A 123 -27.75 -18.13 48.74
C GLN A 123 -28.07 -18.94 50.02
N GLY A 124 -28.77 -20.06 49.84
CA GLY A 124 -29.05 -21.05 50.89
C GLY A 124 -27.78 -21.73 51.42
N THR A 125 -27.15 -21.11 52.42
CA THR A 125 -26.25 -21.68 53.44
C THR A 125 -25.45 -22.93 53.05
N ASN A 126 -24.28 -22.75 52.44
CA ASN A 126 -23.26 -23.81 52.39
C ASN A 126 -21.83 -23.25 52.46
N THR A 127 -21.16 -23.49 53.59
CA THR A 127 -19.77 -23.07 53.90
C THR A 127 -18.74 -23.93 53.17
N SER A 128 -18.71 -23.83 51.84
CA SER A 128 -17.69 -24.49 51.01
C SER A 128 -16.41 -23.67 50.92
N LYS A 129 -15.26 -24.30 51.20
CA LYS A 129 -13.95 -23.63 51.29
C LYS A 129 -13.58 -22.95 49.96
N HIS A 130 -13.18 -21.67 50.00
CA HIS A 130 -12.64 -20.97 48.83
C HIS A 130 -11.38 -21.66 48.29
N ARG A 131 -11.55 -22.52 47.26
CA ARG A 131 -10.44 -22.84 46.35
C ARG A 131 -10.00 -21.53 45.71
N ARG A 132 -8.76 -21.08 45.98
CA ARG A 132 -8.11 -20.02 45.21
C ARG A 132 -8.10 -20.44 43.74
N ARG A 133 -8.96 -19.85 42.91
CA ARG A 133 -8.75 -19.86 41.45
C ARG A 133 -7.44 -19.13 41.21
N LEU A 134 -6.46 -19.75 40.54
CA LEU A 134 -5.32 -19.01 40.03
C LEU A 134 -5.87 -17.90 39.13
N ARG A 135 -5.44 -16.65 39.36
CA ARG A 135 -5.77 -15.51 38.50
C ARG A 135 -4.98 -15.63 37.20
N ARG A 136 -5.46 -16.47 36.27
CA ARG A 136 -4.90 -16.56 34.91
C ARG A 136 -4.89 -15.17 34.26
N SER A 137 -3.76 -14.80 33.65
CA SER A 137 -3.64 -13.51 32.94
C SER A 137 -4.68 -13.38 31.82
N TRP A 138 -4.87 -12.16 31.31
CA TRP A 138 -5.68 -11.96 30.11
C TRP A 138 -5.08 -12.69 28.89
N GLU A 139 -3.75 -12.76 28.80
CA GLU A 139 -3.02 -13.49 27.75
C GLU A 139 -3.18 -15.01 27.83
N GLU A 140 -3.14 -15.60 29.03
CA GLU A 140 -3.43 -17.04 29.19
C GLU A 140 -4.87 -17.38 28.79
N ARG A 141 -5.83 -16.51 29.16
CA ARG A 141 -7.23 -16.67 28.74
C ARG A 141 -7.39 -16.57 27.22
N GLY A 142 -6.75 -15.58 26.59
CA GLY A 142 -6.73 -15.45 25.12
C GLY A 142 -6.08 -16.63 24.40
N ARG A 143 -4.90 -17.08 24.87
CA ARG A 143 -4.19 -18.25 24.32
C ARG A 143 -5.00 -19.53 24.46
N SER A 144 -5.57 -19.79 25.65
CA SER A 144 -6.43 -20.94 25.89
C SER A 144 -7.71 -20.91 25.03
N GLN A 145 -8.36 -19.74 24.89
CA GLN A 145 -9.53 -19.60 24.02
C GLN A 145 -9.20 -19.86 22.55
N THR A 146 -8.09 -19.30 22.05
CA THR A 146 -7.61 -19.49 20.67
C THR A 146 -7.30 -20.96 20.37
N ALA A 147 -6.61 -21.66 21.26
CA ALA A 147 -6.31 -23.08 21.09
C ALA A 147 -7.57 -23.96 21.12
N ASN A 148 -8.49 -23.69 22.05
CA ASN A 148 -9.77 -24.42 22.14
C ASN A 148 -10.66 -24.21 20.90
N TRP A 149 -10.59 -23.04 20.25
CA TRP A 149 -11.21 -22.83 18.92
C TRP A 149 -10.47 -23.56 17.80
N ALA A 150 -9.13 -23.53 17.80
CA ALA A 150 -8.33 -24.14 16.75
C ALA A 150 -8.58 -25.64 16.59
N VAL A 151 -8.73 -26.39 17.70
CA VAL A 151 -9.04 -27.83 17.67
C VAL A 151 -10.41 -28.14 17.06
N GLN A 152 -11.38 -27.22 17.16
CA GLN A 152 -12.73 -27.40 16.61
C GLN A 152 -12.88 -26.91 15.16
N LYS A 153 -11.92 -26.10 14.67
CA LYS A 153 -12.10 -25.22 13.51
C LYS A 153 -12.51 -25.94 12.21
N GLU A 154 -11.93 -27.10 11.92
CA GLU A 154 -12.23 -27.87 10.70
C GLU A 154 -13.66 -28.42 10.71
N ARG A 155 -14.11 -28.97 11.86
CA ARG A 155 -15.49 -29.46 12.04
C ARG A 155 -16.50 -28.33 11.95
N LEU A 156 -16.23 -27.20 12.59
CA LEU A 156 -17.10 -26.02 12.53
C LEU A 156 -17.19 -25.43 11.12
N ALA A 157 -16.13 -25.53 10.29
CA ALA A 157 -16.18 -25.14 8.89
C ALA A 157 -17.04 -26.09 8.05
N LEU A 158 -16.93 -27.40 8.26
CA LEU A 158 -17.78 -28.40 7.59
C LEU A 158 -19.26 -28.22 7.96
N ALA A 159 -19.57 -28.00 9.25
CA ALA A 159 -20.92 -27.70 9.72
C ALA A 159 -21.47 -26.39 9.12
N LEU A 160 -20.62 -25.35 9.00
CA LEU A 160 -20.99 -24.08 8.37
C LEU A 160 -21.29 -24.27 6.88
N LEU A 161 -20.54 -25.14 6.19
CA LEU A 161 -20.77 -25.47 4.79
C LEU A 161 -22.09 -26.26 4.60
N ARG A 162 -22.35 -27.28 5.42
CA ARG A 162 -23.64 -27.99 5.43
C ARG A 162 -24.82 -27.03 5.63
N TRP A 163 -24.74 -26.17 6.64
CA TRP A 163 -25.76 -25.16 6.92
C TRP A 163 -25.99 -24.19 5.74
N LYS A 164 -24.92 -23.68 5.12
CA LYS A 164 -24.99 -22.79 3.95
C LYS A 164 -25.72 -23.38 2.74
N HIS A 165 -25.67 -24.70 2.58
CA HIS A 165 -26.24 -25.42 1.44
C HIS A 165 -27.51 -26.21 1.78
N GLY A 166 -28.02 -26.09 3.02
CA GLY A 166 -29.23 -26.79 3.46
C GLY A 166 -29.07 -28.31 3.54
N HIS A 167 -27.84 -28.82 3.51
CA HIS A 167 -27.57 -30.25 3.51
C HIS A 167 -27.79 -30.83 4.92
N PRO A 168 -28.72 -31.78 5.12
CA PRO A 168 -28.83 -32.48 6.40
C PRO A 168 -27.57 -33.31 6.64
N ASP A 169 -27.28 -33.67 7.88
CA ASP A 169 -26.31 -34.73 8.14
C ASP A 169 -26.86 -36.04 7.55
N GLU A 170 -26.12 -36.65 6.64
CA GLU A 170 -26.45 -38.01 6.21
C GLU A 170 -26.37 -38.92 7.44
N ALA A 171 -27.49 -39.55 7.77
CA ALA A 171 -27.57 -40.54 8.84
C ALA A 171 -26.78 -41.78 8.43
N GLY A 172 -25.46 -41.73 8.65
CA GLY A 172 -24.50 -42.67 8.09
C GLY A 172 -24.88 -44.11 8.34
N THR A 173 -25.02 -44.88 7.27
CA THR A 173 -25.41 -46.30 7.26
C THR A 173 -24.30 -47.25 7.78
N HIS A 174 -23.32 -46.70 8.50
CA HIS A 174 -22.29 -47.44 9.22
C HIS A 174 -22.73 -47.68 10.67
N ALA A 175 -23.09 -48.93 10.98
CA ALA A 175 -23.59 -49.31 12.30
C ALA A 175 -22.45 -49.55 13.31
N VAL A 176 -22.69 -49.13 14.57
CA VAL A 176 -21.95 -49.51 15.81
C VAL A 176 -20.53 -48.88 15.96
N PRO A 177 -20.05 -48.53 17.18
CA PRO A 177 -20.67 -48.55 18.52
C PRO A 177 -20.77 -47.18 19.26
N SER A 178 -21.75 -47.08 20.16
CA SER A 178 -21.66 -46.36 21.46
C SER A 178 -21.07 -44.93 21.53
N GLY A 179 -21.38 -44.06 20.55
CA GLY A 179 -21.08 -42.62 20.66
C GLY A 179 -21.96 -41.89 21.71
N HIS A 180 -21.36 -40.99 22.49
CA HIS A 180 -22.08 -40.15 23.45
C HIS A 180 -22.76 -38.98 22.70
N VAL A 181 -24.09 -38.89 22.73
CA VAL A 181 -24.79 -37.72 22.16
C VAL A 181 -24.44 -36.49 23.00
N PRO A 182 -23.94 -35.38 22.41
CA PRO A 182 -23.59 -34.22 23.20
C PRO A 182 -24.86 -33.61 23.84
N PRO A 183 -24.82 -33.26 25.13
CA PRO A 183 -26.00 -32.79 25.85
C PRO A 183 -26.48 -31.43 25.35
N ASP A 184 -27.80 -31.25 25.36
CA ASP A 184 -28.52 -30.06 24.87
C ASP A 184 -27.86 -28.72 25.26
N VAL A 185 -27.77 -27.83 24.27
CA VAL A 185 -27.07 -26.55 24.36
C VAL A 185 -28.09 -25.43 24.58
N SER A 186 -28.25 -24.98 25.83
CA SER A 186 -29.12 -23.86 26.19
C SER A 186 -28.35 -22.53 26.23
N VAL A 187 -28.77 -21.56 25.43
CA VAL A 187 -28.11 -20.26 25.25
C VAL A 187 -29.12 -19.13 25.12
N MET A 188 -28.67 -17.92 25.47
CA MET A 188 -29.25 -16.69 24.93
C MET A 188 -28.89 -16.62 23.44
N ALA A 189 -29.84 -16.98 22.59
CA ALA A 189 -29.72 -16.83 21.14
C ALA A 189 -30.00 -15.37 20.77
N ILE A 190 -29.08 -14.75 20.03
CA ILE A 190 -29.15 -13.36 19.55
C ILE A 190 -29.21 -13.40 18.03
N ASP A 191 -30.19 -12.72 17.44
CA ASP A 191 -30.31 -12.55 16.00
C ASP A 191 -30.34 -11.05 15.63
N ILE A 192 -30.82 -10.70 14.44
CA ILE A 192 -30.84 -9.31 13.96
C ILE A 192 -31.91 -8.49 14.68
N PHE A 193 -33.06 -9.10 15.02
CA PHE A 193 -34.26 -8.39 15.49
C PHE A 193 -34.63 -8.71 16.95
N GLY A 194 -34.08 -9.77 17.54
CA GLY A 194 -34.32 -10.08 18.94
C GLY A 194 -33.26 -10.94 19.63
N ARG A 195 -33.58 -11.27 20.87
CA ARG A 195 -32.83 -12.18 21.75
C ARG A 195 -33.81 -13.12 22.45
N THR A 196 -33.60 -14.42 22.36
CA THR A 196 -34.49 -15.45 22.94
C THR A 196 -33.68 -16.54 23.64
N GLN A 197 -34.14 -17.01 24.79
CA GLN A 197 -33.53 -18.18 25.43
C GLN A 197 -33.95 -19.42 24.63
N ARG A 198 -32.97 -20.11 24.02
CA ARG A 198 -33.21 -21.28 23.18
C ARG A 198 -32.35 -22.45 23.66
N THR A 199 -32.92 -23.65 23.59
CA THR A 199 -32.19 -24.90 23.82
C THR A 199 -32.16 -25.67 22.51
N PHE A 200 -30.96 -25.99 22.05
CA PHE A 200 -30.70 -26.72 20.81
C PHE A 200 -30.31 -28.16 21.12
N THR A 201 -30.95 -29.12 20.46
CA THR A 201 -30.72 -30.54 20.70
C THR A 201 -29.49 -31.04 19.97
N GLY A 202 -28.63 -31.77 20.69
CA GLY A 202 -27.51 -32.49 20.09
C GLY A 202 -27.99 -33.65 19.22
N GLN A 203 -27.28 -33.91 18.13
CA GLN A 203 -27.52 -35.06 17.25
C GLN A 203 -26.34 -36.04 17.29
N TYR A 204 -26.58 -37.27 16.84
CA TYR A 204 -25.56 -38.31 16.83
C TYR A 204 -24.50 -37.99 15.77
N GLY A 205 -23.31 -37.60 16.22
CA GLY A 205 -22.20 -37.18 15.36
C GLY A 205 -21.68 -35.77 15.65
N ASP A 206 -22.48 -34.89 16.27
CA ASP A 206 -21.99 -33.61 16.83
C ASP A 206 -20.91 -33.90 17.89
N ALA A 207 -19.74 -33.24 17.83
CA ALA A 207 -18.64 -33.44 18.78
C ALA A 207 -18.48 -32.29 19.79
N CYS A 208 -19.04 -31.10 19.52
CA CYS A 208 -18.97 -29.95 20.43
C CYS A 208 -20.22 -29.08 20.39
N ALA A 209 -20.42 -28.27 21.44
CA ALA A 209 -21.58 -27.39 21.57
C ALA A 209 -21.71 -26.36 20.43
N ASN A 210 -20.60 -25.96 19.79
CA ASN A 210 -20.62 -25.02 18.68
C ASN A 210 -21.02 -25.68 17.34
N GLU A 211 -20.81 -26.99 17.19
CA GLU A 211 -21.28 -27.76 16.02
C GLU A 211 -22.82 -27.86 16.03
N VAL A 212 -23.38 -28.22 17.19
CA VAL A 212 -24.83 -28.18 17.48
C VAL A 212 -25.42 -26.80 17.16
N LEU A 213 -24.75 -25.72 17.53
CA LEU A 213 -25.23 -24.35 17.27
C LEU A 213 -25.19 -23.99 15.77
N ILE A 214 -24.09 -24.31 15.07
CA ILE A 214 -23.93 -23.97 13.64
C ILE A 214 -24.98 -24.69 12.79
N ARG A 215 -25.26 -25.96 13.08
CA ARG A 215 -26.32 -26.75 12.42
C ARG A 215 -27.71 -26.09 12.53
N HIS A 216 -27.95 -25.28 13.57
CA HIS A 216 -29.17 -24.49 13.76
C HIS A 216 -29.05 -23.00 13.38
N GLY A 217 -27.95 -22.58 12.74
CA GLY A 217 -27.76 -21.20 12.26
C GLY A 217 -27.16 -20.22 13.27
N TYR A 218 -26.52 -20.68 14.35
CA TYR A 218 -25.90 -19.84 15.39
C TYR A 218 -24.43 -20.19 15.64
N LEU A 219 -23.65 -19.25 16.16
CA LEU A 219 -22.28 -19.48 16.63
C LEU A 219 -22.13 -19.00 18.06
N GLY A 220 -21.59 -19.85 18.93
CA GLY A 220 -21.37 -19.53 20.35
C GLY A 220 -20.25 -18.52 20.56
N THR A 221 -20.35 -17.74 21.63
CA THR A 221 -19.35 -16.71 21.98
C THR A 221 -18.12 -17.29 22.72
N SER A 222 -18.13 -18.59 23.03
CA SER A 222 -17.00 -19.31 23.66
C SER A 222 -16.87 -20.75 23.13
N PRO A 223 -15.66 -21.35 23.14
CA PRO A 223 -15.41 -22.62 22.46
C PRO A 223 -15.99 -23.86 23.18
N LEU A 224 -16.03 -23.86 24.52
CA LEU A 224 -16.35 -25.07 25.31
C LEU A 224 -17.75 -25.06 25.92
N ALA A 225 -18.21 -23.89 26.40
CA ALA A 225 -19.46 -23.73 27.12
C ALA A 225 -20.10 -22.38 26.77
N PRO A 226 -20.61 -22.22 25.53
CA PRO A 226 -21.32 -21.00 25.15
C PRO A 226 -22.57 -20.81 26.02
N ARG A 227 -22.77 -19.58 26.51
CA ARG A 227 -24.01 -19.13 27.16
C ARG A 227 -24.80 -18.15 26.29
N VAL A 228 -24.13 -17.56 25.31
CA VAL A 228 -24.67 -16.66 24.30
C VAL A 228 -24.25 -17.22 22.95
N ALA A 229 -25.14 -17.17 21.96
CA ALA A 229 -24.84 -17.52 20.58
C ALA A 229 -25.48 -16.49 19.64
N ILE A 230 -24.74 -16.08 18.60
CA ILE A 230 -25.17 -15.05 17.65
C ILE A 230 -25.48 -15.72 16.32
N SER A 231 -26.56 -15.33 15.64
CA SER A 231 -26.94 -15.96 14.37
C SER A 231 -25.87 -15.73 13.30
N ILE A 232 -25.63 -16.75 12.49
CA ILE A 232 -24.66 -16.70 11.38
C ILE A 232 -25.08 -15.60 10.39
N GLU A 233 -26.37 -15.37 10.22
CA GLU A 233 -26.92 -14.26 9.43
C GLU A 233 -26.54 -12.89 9.97
N CYS A 234 -26.54 -12.69 11.29
CA CYS A 234 -26.11 -11.44 11.92
C CYS A 234 -24.59 -11.20 11.72
N LEU A 235 -23.77 -12.25 11.85
CA LEU A 235 -22.33 -12.19 11.60
C LEU A 235 -22.00 -11.96 10.11
N LYS A 236 -22.76 -12.60 9.20
CA LYS A 236 -22.73 -12.40 7.75
C LYS A 236 -23.12 -10.98 7.34
N LEU A 237 -24.19 -10.44 7.93
CA LEU A 237 -24.62 -9.06 7.74
C LEU A 237 -23.52 -8.08 8.16
N TYR A 238 -22.91 -8.27 9.34
CA TYR A 238 -21.77 -7.44 9.75
C TYR A 238 -20.58 -7.58 8.79
N ARG A 239 -20.18 -8.79 8.38
CA ARG A 239 -19.08 -8.98 7.40
C ARG A 239 -19.35 -8.23 6.09
N ALA A 240 -20.57 -8.29 5.56
CA ALA A 240 -20.97 -7.59 4.34
C ALA A 240 -20.95 -6.06 4.52
N LEU A 241 -21.62 -5.54 5.55
CA LEU A 241 -21.65 -4.10 5.86
C LEU A 241 -20.24 -3.55 6.16
N ARG A 242 -19.40 -4.30 6.86
CA ARG A 242 -18.01 -3.96 7.21
C ARG A 242 -17.11 -3.83 5.99
N SER A 243 -17.34 -4.67 4.99
CA SER A 243 -16.57 -4.72 3.73
C SER A 243 -16.90 -3.52 2.83
N ARG A 244 -18.18 -3.15 2.74
CA ARG A 244 -18.64 -1.97 1.99
C ARG A 244 -18.39 -0.66 2.73
N CYS A 245 -18.71 -0.60 4.03
CA CYS A 245 -18.48 0.56 4.89
C CYS A 245 -17.19 0.40 5.71
N SER A 246 -16.07 0.84 5.15
CA SER A 246 -14.73 0.68 5.73
C SER A 246 -14.56 1.34 7.12
N THR A 247 -15.50 2.17 7.57
CA THR A 247 -15.47 2.83 8.89
C THR A 247 -16.31 2.14 9.98
N LEU A 248 -17.11 1.11 9.67
CA LEU A 248 -18.10 0.54 10.60
C LEU A 248 -17.45 -0.35 11.69
N GLY A 249 -17.41 0.14 12.93
CA GLY A 249 -16.92 -0.62 14.09
C GLY A 249 -17.95 -1.59 14.67
N MET A 250 -17.47 -2.67 15.30
CA MET A 250 -18.30 -3.65 16.00
C MET A 250 -19.19 -2.99 17.07
N GLU A 251 -18.64 -2.04 17.82
CA GLU A 251 -19.39 -1.30 18.85
C GLU A 251 -20.61 -0.56 18.28
N THR A 252 -20.46 0.07 17.11
CA THR A 252 -21.58 0.76 16.42
C THR A 252 -22.64 -0.22 15.98
N PHE A 253 -22.25 -1.38 15.46
CA PHE A 253 -23.17 -2.44 15.03
C PHE A 253 -23.90 -3.08 16.21
N VAL A 254 -23.19 -3.38 17.30
CA VAL A 254 -23.77 -3.94 18.54
C VAL A 254 -24.65 -2.94 19.28
N LYS A 255 -24.37 -1.64 19.20
CA LYS A 255 -25.30 -0.60 19.66
C LYS A 255 -26.60 -0.62 18.86
N ALA A 256 -26.52 -0.62 17.52
CA ALA A 256 -27.71 -0.72 16.67
C ALA A 256 -28.53 -2.01 16.88
N LEU A 257 -27.88 -3.16 17.14
CA LEU A 257 -28.60 -4.38 17.57
C LEU A 257 -29.31 -4.17 18.93
N GLY A 258 -28.65 -3.54 19.90
CA GLY A 258 -29.26 -3.18 21.18
C GLY A 258 -30.49 -2.28 21.00
N ASP A 259 -30.40 -1.27 20.15
CA ASP A 259 -31.51 -0.36 19.82
C ASP A 259 -32.70 -1.13 19.22
N LEU A 260 -32.45 -2.03 18.26
CA LEU A 260 -33.47 -2.93 17.69
C LEU A 260 -34.07 -3.88 18.73
N HIS A 261 -33.26 -4.40 19.65
CA HIS A 261 -33.67 -5.34 20.70
C HIS A 261 -34.29 -4.65 21.92
N ASN A 262 -34.45 -3.32 21.87
CA ASN A 262 -34.90 -2.48 22.99
C ASN A 262 -34.08 -2.73 24.28
N ALA A 263 -32.76 -2.85 24.12
CA ALA A 263 -31.83 -3.29 25.15
C ALA A 263 -30.56 -2.42 25.18
N GLN A 264 -30.22 -1.88 26.35
CA GLN A 264 -29.01 -1.08 26.52
C GLN A 264 -27.74 -1.91 26.23
N SER A 265 -26.98 -1.52 25.19
CA SER A 265 -25.74 -2.21 24.84
C SER A 265 -24.59 -1.88 25.79
N ARG A 266 -23.93 -2.93 26.29
CA ARG A 266 -22.82 -2.88 27.25
C ARG A 266 -21.52 -3.36 26.61
N SER A 267 -20.36 -2.97 27.17
CA SER A 267 -19.03 -3.32 26.64
C SER A 267 -18.84 -4.82 26.38
N HIS A 268 -19.30 -5.67 27.30
CA HIS A 268 -19.19 -7.12 27.16
C HIS A 268 -20.07 -7.72 26.03
N HIS A 269 -21.11 -7.02 25.55
CA HIS A 269 -21.82 -7.43 24.32
C HIS A 269 -20.90 -7.31 23.10
N VAL A 270 -20.05 -6.28 23.07
CA VAL A 270 -19.08 -6.03 21.97
C VAL A 270 -17.95 -7.06 22.03
N GLU A 271 -17.49 -7.43 23.23
CA GLU A 271 -16.53 -8.53 23.44
C GLU A 271 -17.11 -9.87 22.95
N GLN A 272 -18.34 -10.22 23.37
CA GLN A 272 -19.05 -11.41 22.92
C GLN A 272 -19.23 -11.47 21.40
N PHE A 273 -19.64 -10.34 20.78
CA PHE A 273 -19.77 -10.23 19.33
C PHE A 273 -18.42 -10.36 18.62
N SER A 274 -17.36 -9.75 19.14
CA SER A 274 -16.01 -9.86 18.61
C SER A 274 -15.51 -11.31 18.62
N CYS A 275 -15.69 -12.03 19.74
CA CYS A 275 -15.33 -13.44 19.85
C CYS A 275 -16.02 -14.32 18.80
N ALA A 276 -17.34 -14.17 18.62
CA ALA A 276 -18.08 -14.93 17.61
C ALA A 276 -17.71 -14.51 16.17
N PHE A 277 -17.56 -13.21 15.91
CA PHE A 277 -17.20 -12.71 14.59
C PHE A 277 -15.81 -13.16 14.14
N VAL A 278 -14.80 -13.08 15.01
CA VAL A 278 -13.43 -13.50 14.68
C VAL A 278 -13.39 -14.98 14.27
N VAL A 279 -14.16 -15.82 14.95
CA VAL A 279 -14.29 -17.25 14.62
C VAL A 279 -15.05 -17.46 13.31
N TYR A 280 -16.22 -16.85 13.14
CA TYR A 280 -16.99 -16.93 11.89
C TYR A 280 -16.17 -16.50 10.67
N ASP A 281 -15.47 -15.36 10.79
CA ASP A 281 -14.61 -14.82 9.74
C ASP A 281 -13.45 -15.78 9.41
N ASP A 282 -12.92 -16.48 10.42
CA ASP A 282 -11.92 -17.55 10.30
C ASP A 282 -12.44 -18.85 9.66
N LEU A 283 -13.72 -19.17 9.82
CA LEU A 283 -14.38 -20.31 9.16
C LEU A 283 -14.64 -19.99 7.68
N GLU A 284 -15.14 -18.79 7.37
CA GLU A 284 -15.26 -18.29 5.99
C GLU A 284 -13.89 -18.33 5.28
N LEU A 285 -12.81 -17.89 5.94
CA LEU A 285 -11.46 -17.93 5.37
C LEU A 285 -10.88 -19.35 5.22
N LEU A 286 -11.36 -20.33 5.99
CA LEU A 286 -10.98 -21.74 5.80
C LEU A 286 -11.74 -22.36 4.61
N LEU A 287 -13.04 -22.06 4.49
CA LEU A 287 -13.85 -22.47 3.35
C LEU A 287 -13.35 -21.85 2.03
N ASP A 288 -12.96 -20.57 2.05
CA ASP A 288 -12.29 -19.92 0.90
C ASP A 288 -11.04 -20.71 0.47
N ARG A 289 -10.16 -21.10 1.40
CA ARG A 289 -8.94 -21.88 1.07
C ARG A 289 -9.27 -23.26 0.51
N GLN A 290 -10.25 -23.95 1.07
CA GLN A 290 -10.70 -25.26 0.55
C GLN A 290 -11.25 -25.13 -0.88
N LEU A 291 -11.97 -24.05 -1.18
CA LEU A 291 -12.41 -23.73 -2.53
C LEU A 291 -11.23 -23.42 -3.48
N GLU A 292 -10.26 -22.60 -3.07
CA GLU A 292 -9.07 -22.33 -3.90
C GLU A 292 -8.28 -23.62 -4.18
N VAL A 293 -8.23 -24.59 -3.25
CA VAL A 293 -7.67 -25.94 -3.49
C VAL A 293 -8.48 -26.70 -4.55
N LEU A 294 -9.81 -26.73 -4.45
CA LEU A 294 -10.68 -27.36 -5.48
C LEU A 294 -10.51 -26.71 -6.86
N LEU A 295 -10.23 -25.41 -6.91
CA LEU A 295 -9.96 -24.64 -8.12
C LEU A 295 -8.52 -24.77 -8.65
N GLY A 296 -7.66 -25.56 -7.99
CA GLY A 296 -6.24 -25.74 -8.36
C GLY A 296 -5.35 -24.51 -8.07
N ARG A 297 -5.86 -23.53 -7.32
CA ARG A 297 -5.24 -22.22 -7.06
C ARG A 297 -4.35 -22.27 -5.80
N THR A 298 -3.51 -23.31 -5.72
CA THR A 298 -2.72 -23.66 -4.52
C THR A 298 -1.41 -22.89 -4.36
N ASP A 299 -0.94 -22.22 -5.42
CA ASP A 299 0.24 -21.36 -5.39
C ASP A 299 0.00 -20.12 -4.48
N PRO A 300 0.84 -19.86 -3.46
CA PRO A 300 0.74 -18.65 -2.62
C PRO A 300 0.79 -17.33 -3.40
N LEU A 301 1.38 -17.35 -4.61
CA LEU A 301 1.46 -16.21 -5.53
C LEU A 301 0.35 -16.24 -6.61
N TRP A 302 -0.63 -17.16 -6.55
CA TRP A 302 -1.72 -17.24 -7.53
C TRP A 302 -2.50 -15.92 -7.61
N ARG A 303 -2.89 -15.33 -6.47
CA ARG A 303 -3.62 -14.06 -6.45
C ARG A 303 -2.84 -12.94 -7.16
N PRO A 304 -1.60 -12.55 -6.78
CA PRO A 304 -0.91 -11.50 -7.51
C PRO A 304 -0.56 -11.87 -8.96
N LYS A 305 -0.43 -13.17 -9.33
CA LYS A 305 -0.28 -13.58 -10.73
C LYS A 305 -1.55 -13.34 -11.57
N HIS A 306 -2.73 -13.65 -11.03
CA HIS A 306 -3.98 -13.82 -11.80
C HIS A 306 -5.13 -12.86 -11.42
N ASN A 307 -4.96 -11.96 -10.44
CA ASN A 307 -6.01 -11.03 -9.96
C ASN A 307 -6.70 -10.18 -11.03
N CYS A 308 -6.03 -9.89 -12.15
CA CYS A 308 -6.51 -8.98 -13.17
C CYS A 308 -6.52 -9.68 -14.54
N PRO A 309 -7.69 -10.07 -15.08
CA PRO A 309 -7.76 -10.82 -16.33
C PRO A 309 -7.23 -10.02 -17.53
N SER A 310 -7.55 -8.73 -17.66
CA SER A 310 -7.00 -7.89 -18.73
C SER A 310 -5.46 -7.77 -18.67
N CYS A 311 -4.85 -7.75 -17.48
CA CYS A 311 -3.39 -7.77 -17.34
C CYS A 311 -2.75 -9.17 -17.51
N SER A 312 -3.45 -10.27 -17.22
CA SER A 312 -2.83 -11.59 -17.03
C SER A 312 -3.34 -12.70 -17.95
N TYR A 313 -4.49 -12.56 -18.59
CA TYR A 313 -5.12 -13.60 -19.42
C TYR A 313 -4.68 -13.51 -20.88
N GLU A 314 -3.36 -13.54 -21.11
CA GLU A 314 -2.73 -13.33 -22.41
C GLU A 314 -3.15 -14.40 -23.43
N LEU A 315 -3.53 -13.99 -24.65
CA LEU A 315 -4.04 -14.87 -25.71
C LEU A 315 -2.94 -15.24 -26.73
N VAL A 316 -2.99 -16.42 -27.34
CA VAL A 316 -1.94 -16.93 -28.27
C VAL A 316 -1.77 -16.03 -29.49
N ASP A 317 -2.86 -15.51 -30.03
CA ASP A 317 -2.95 -14.76 -31.28
C ASP A 317 -3.05 -13.22 -31.10
N GLU A 318 -2.80 -12.70 -29.88
CA GLU A 318 -2.81 -11.26 -29.62
C GLU A 318 -1.50 -10.56 -30.08
N PRO A 319 -1.55 -9.30 -30.55
CA PRO A 319 -0.36 -8.48 -30.75
C PRO A 319 0.42 -8.26 -29.44
N PRO A 320 1.76 -8.15 -29.48
CA PRO A 320 2.57 -7.99 -28.28
C PRO A 320 2.35 -6.61 -27.63
N LEU A 321 1.78 -6.60 -26.42
CA LEU A 321 1.67 -5.39 -25.61
C LEU A 321 3.04 -4.97 -25.06
N LEU A 322 3.46 -3.76 -25.40
CA LEU A 322 4.50 -3.01 -24.71
C LEU A 322 3.85 -1.82 -23.98
N PRO A 323 4.23 -1.53 -22.72
CA PRO A 323 4.74 -2.50 -21.75
C PRO A 323 3.75 -3.67 -21.59
N ARG A 324 4.22 -4.84 -21.17
CA ARG A 324 3.35 -6.01 -21.00
C ARG A 324 2.29 -5.77 -19.93
N LYS A 325 2.69 -5.14 -18.82
CA LYS A 325 1.82 -4.72 -17.71
C LYS A 325 2.24 -3.35 -17.17
N MET A 326 1.29 -2.66 -16.55
CA MET A 326 1.48 -1.34 -15.95
C MET A 326 1.03 -1.35 -14.48
N PHE A 327 1.88 -0.80 -13.61
CA PHE A 327 1.65 -0.69 -12.17
C PHE A 327 1.95 0.72 -11.67
N SER A 328 1.29 1.14 -10.60
CA SER A 328 1.75 2.24 -9.75
C SER A 328 2.01 1.74 -8.33
N MET A 329 2.94 2.39 -7.63
CA MET A 329 3.26 2.10 -6.23
C MET A 329 3.52 3.37 -5.42
N ASP A 330 3.06 3.43 -4.17
CA ASP A 330 3.19 4.60 -3.28
C ASP A 330 2.96 4.26 -1.78
N GLY A 331 3.25 5.21 -0.88
CA GLY A 331 3.13 5.08 0.58
C GLY A 331 2.00 5.91 1.24
N ASN A 332 1.17 5.27 2.05
CA ASN A 332 0.09 5.91 2.83
C ASN A 332 0.31 5.79 4.35
N SER A 333 0.40 6.94 5.04
CA SER A 333 0.63 7.02 6.50
C SER A 333 -0.65 7.09 7.36
N SER A 334 -1.85 6.93 6.79
CA SER A 334 -3.11 6.96 7.56
C SER A 334 -3.34 5.69 8.41
N LEU A 335 -2.87 4.53 7.93
CA LEU A 335 -3.18 3.19 8.46
C LEU A 335 -2.30 2.74 9.66
N LYS A 336 -1.91 3.70 10.50
CA LYS A 336 -1.11 3.47 11.71
C LYS A 336 -1.83 2.65 12.78
N ARG A 337 -1.10 1.86 13.57
CA ARG A 337 -1.58 1.23 14.82
C ARG A 337 -0.70 1.69 15.98
N LEU A 338 -1.31 2.01 17.13
CA LEU A 338 -0.55 2.36 18.34
C LEU A 338 0.28 1.18 18.81
N ARG A 339 1.51 1.43 19.29
CA ARG A 339 2.43 0.35 19.70
C ARG A 339 1.84 -0.51 20.82
N LYS A 340 1.28 0.12 21.86
CA LYS A 340 0.55 -0.54 22.97
C LYS A 340 -0.82 -1.15 22.57
N GLY A 341 -1.19 -1.13 21.29
CA GLY A 341 -2.48 -1.61 20.79
C GLY A 341 -2.58 -3.13 20.76
N GLY A 342 -3.48 -3.70 21.57
CA GLY A 342 -3.92 -5.09 21.47
C GLY A 342 -2.92 -6.16 21.92
N HIS A 343 -1.97 -5.85 22.82
CA HIS A 343 -0.89 -6.77 23.23
C HIS A 343 -1.36 -8.15 23.74
N ALA A 344 -2.55 -8.26 24.34
CA ALA A 344 -3.07 -9.54 24.83
C ALA A 344 -3.50 -10.53 23.73
N ASP A 345 -3.62 -10.07 22.48
CA ASP A 345 -3.94 -10.90 21.31
C ASP A 345 -2.66 -11.33 20.60
N THR A 346 -2.28 -12.59 20.84
CA THR A 346 -1.12 -13.26 20.25
C THR A 346 -1.46 -14.03 18.96
N GLY A 347 -2.64 -13.83 18.38
CA GLY A 347 -3.08 -14.50 17.16
C GLY A 347 -2.30 -14.09 15.92
N SER A 348 -2.00 -15.06 15.05
CA SER A 348 -1.42 -14.83 13.73
C SER A 348 -2.50 -14.73 12.65
N TYR A 349 -2.38 -13.79 11.71
CA TYR A 349 -3.27 -13.68 10.55
C TYR A 349 -2.47 -13.68 9.24
N THR A 350 -2.82 -14.57 8.32
CA THR A 350 -2.13 -14.78 7.04
C THR A 350 -2.97 -14.25 5.88
N THR A 351 -2.36 -13.44 5.01
CA THR A 351 -2.99 -12.76 3.86
C THR A 351 -2.08 -12.86 2.64
N SER A 352 -2.64 -13.00 1.44
CA SER A 352 -1.88 -13.00 0.18
C SER A 352 -1.69 -11.59 -0.42
N TYR A 353 -2.10 -10.54 0.29
CA TYR A 353 -1.85 -9.15 -0.09
C TYR A 353 -0.51 -8.62 0.43
N PHE A 354 -0.07 -9.07 1.61
CA PHE A 354 1.11 -8.51 2.28
C PHE A 354 2.41 -9.28 1.99
N VAL A 355 3.44 -8.56 1.57
CA VAL A 355 4.83 -9.02 1.57
C VAL A 355 5.29 -9.16 3.04
N PRO A 356 5.87 -10.30 3.46
CA PRO A 356 6.32 -10.49 4.85
C PRO A 356 7.41 -9.51 5.26
N ARG A 357 7.36 -9.01 6.51
CA ARG A 357 8.35 -8.05 7.05
C ARG A 357 9.80 -8.54 6.90
N SER A 358 10.05 -9.83 7.14
CA SER A 358 11.36 -10.46 6.94
C SER A 358 11.93 -10.31 5.53
N VAL A 359 11.08 -10.37 4.49
CA VAL A 359 11.49 -10.14 3.10
C VAL A 359 11.84 -8.66 2.90
N VAL A 360 11.02 -7.76 3.42
CA VAL A 360 11.20 -6.30 3.30
C VAL A 360 12.45 -5.82 4.05
N ASP A 361 12.70 -6.36 5.25
CA ASP A 361 13.85 -6.00 6.08
C ASP A 361 15.19 -6.47 5.49
N SER A 362 15.19 -7.48 4.61
CA SER A 362 16.39 -7.88 3.85
C SER A 362 16.94 -6.76 2.95
N PHE A 363 16.09 -5.81 2.52
CA PHE A 363 16.49 -4.65 1.72
C PHE A 363 17.02 -3.49 2.57
N ALA A 364 16.86 -3.51 3.90
CA ALA A 364 17.25 -2.40 4.78
C ALA A 364 18.76 -2.09 4.72
N ASN A 365 19.59 -3.11 4.52
CA ASN A 365 21.05 -3.00 4.47
C ASN A 365 21.62 -2.75 3.06
N GLN A 366 20.80 -2.83 2.00
CA GLN A 366 21.25 -2.64 0.60
C GLN A 366 21.50 -1.16 0.25
N THR A 367 21.26 -0.23 1.17
CA THR A 367 21.41 1.21 0.97
C THR A 367 22.39 1.80 1.99
N THR A 368 23.66 1.90 1.63
CA THR A 368 24.69 2.50 2.50
C THR A 368 24.59 4.03 2.49
N ARG A 369 24.80 4.68 3.65
CA ARG A 369 24.90 6.14 3.72
C ARG A 369 26.23 6.62 3.14
N VAL A 370 26.19 7.22 1.95
CA VAL A 370 27.27 8.10 1.49
C VAL A 370 27.08 9.46 2.17
N ARG A 371 27.87 9.76 3.20
CA ARG A 371 28.10 11.16 3.57
C ARG A 371 28.82 11.81 2.39
N PRO A 372 28.36 12.97 1.87
CA PRO A 372 29.23 13.76 1.00
C PRO A 372 30.49 14.12 1.79
N PRO A 373 31.69 14.14 1.18
CA PRO A 373 32.87 14.67 1.83
C PRO A 373 32.58 16.12 2.23
N THR A 374 32.70 16.44 3.52
CA THR A 374 32.63 17.82 3.98
C THR A 374 33.72 18.59 3.23
N PRO A 375 33.41 19.70 2.52
CA PRO A 375 34.47 20.54 1.98
C PRO A 375 35.34 21.01 3.15
N PRO A 376 36.68 21.03 3.00
CA PRO A 376 37.53 21.61 4.04
C PRO A 376 37.12 23.08 4.24
N PRO A 377 37.15 23.60 5.49
CA PRO A 377 36.79 24.99 5.74
C PRO A 377 37.68 25.92 4.91
N GLU A 378 37.08 26.90 4.25
CA GLU A 378 37.77 27.79 3.29
C GLU A 378 38.80 28.73 3.95
N HIS A 379 38.84 28.76 5.29
CA HIS A 379 39.80 29.49 6.10
C HIS A 379 40.31 28.64 7.27
N PRO A 380 41.55 28.87 7.76
CA PRO A 380 41.99 28.35 9.05
C PRO A 380 41.10 28.94 10.17
N VAL A 381 40.58 28.07 11.03
CA VAL A 381 39.89 28.49 12.27
C VAL A 381 40.90 28.58 13.41
N ASP A 382 41.62 29.71 13.44
CA ASP A 382 42.30 30.18 14.64
C ASP A 382 41.26 30.77 15.61
N ASP A 383 40.58 29.89 16.36
CA ASP A 383 40.13 30.14 17.74
C ASP A 383 39.39 28.89 18.28
N VAL A 384 39.95 28.25 19.31
CA VAL A 384 39.29 27.17 20.04
C VAL A 384 38.61 27.77 21.28
N ASN A 385 37.33 28.07 21.17
CA ASN A 385 36.49 28.37 22.33
C ASN A 385 36.05 27.05 23.00
N PRO A 386 36.42 26.75 24.26
CA PRO A 386 36.15 25.44 24.87
C PRO A 386 34.67 25.19 25.21
N ASP A 387 33.92 26.24 25.52
CA ASP A 387 32.66 26.13 26.27
C ASP A 387 31.42 25.96 25.36
N VAL A 388 31.42 24.90 24.53
CA VAL A 388 30.21 24.41 23.85
C VAL A 388 30.13 22.89 23.93
N ASP A 389 29.47 22.40 24.99
CA ASP A 389 29.09 20.98 25.13
C ASP A 389 28.08 20.56 24.05
N GLN A 390 28.59 20.17 22.88
CA GLN A 390 27.86 19.27 21.99
C GLN A 390 28.02 17.85 22.53
N GLU A 391 27.12 17.46 23.43
CA GLU A 391 26.99 16.05 23.82
C GLU A 391 26.94 15.16 22.56
N PRO A 392 27.74 14.10 22.48
CA PRO A 392 27.65 13.17 21.36
C PRO A 392 26.28 12.48 21.40
N ASP A 393 25.52 12.57 20.31
CA ASP A 393 24.20 11.92 20.11
C ASP A 393 24.36 10.39 20.10
N THR A 394 24.50 9.83 21.31
CA THR A 394 24.68 8.40 21.61
C THR A 394 23.34 7.67 21.77
N GLY A 395 22.26 8.27 21.27
CA GLY A 395 20.98 7.57 21.10
C GLY A 395 21.11 6.39 20.12
N PRO A 396 20.42 5.26 20.34
CA PRO A 396 20.48 4.11 19.44
C PRO A 396 20.14 4.47 17.99
N LEU A 397 21.12 4.33 17.09
CA LEU A 397 21.00 4.65 15.67
C LEU A 397 20.05 3.68 14.96
N ALA A 398 18.80 4.10 14.77
CA ALA A 398 17.85 3.38 13.94
C ALA A 398 18.38 3.23 12.50
N ILE A 399 18.59 1.97 12.09
CA ILE A 399 19.16 1.61 10.78
C ILE A 399 18.12 1.89 9.69
N GLY A 400 18.46 2.76 8.75
CA GLY A 400 17.59 3.12 7.64
C GLY A 400 18.08 4.29 6.81
N VAL A 401 17.73 4.24 5.53
CA VAL A 401 18.03 5.25 4.51
C VAL A 401 16.76 5.48 3.69
N GLY A 402 16.39 6.74 3.47
CA GLY A 402 15.27 7.13 2.62
C GLY A 402 15.57 6.88 1.13
N PRO A 403 14.56 6.78 0.24
CA PRO A 403 14.75 6.42 -1.17
C PRO A 403 15.61 7.42 -1.98
N THR A 404 15.97 8.56 -1.38
CA THR A 404 16.66 9.72 -1.99
C THR A 404 17.93 10.15 -1.27
N ASP A 405 18.22 9.61 -0.08
CA ASP A 405 19.17 10.19 0.89
C ASP A 405 20.63 10.22 0.41
N GLY A 406 20.96 9.42 -0.61
CA GLY A 406 22.33 9.30 -1.12
C GLY A 406 22.76 10.34 -2.16
N GLU A 407 21.99 11.41 -2.44
CA GLU A 407 22.48 12.53 -3.25
C GLU A 407 21.62 13.82 -3.15
N LEU A 408 22.09 14.81 -2.38
CA LEU A 408 21.40 16.11 -2.24
C LEU A 408 21.74 17.12 -3.35
N LEU A 409 22.67 16.79 -4.25
CA LEU A 409 23.32 17.75 -5.16
C LEU A 409 22.86 17.67 -6.63
N THR A 410 22.42 16.50 -7.12
CA THR A 410 22.13 16.30 -8.56
C THR A 410 20.65 16.20 -8.91
N SER A 411 19.76 15.78 -8.00
CA SER A 411 18.31 15.67 -8.26
C SER A 411 17.46 16.59 -7.38
N THR A 412 17.40 17.88 -7.73
CA THR A 412 16.58 18.91 -7.06
C THR A 412 15.06 18.71 -7.17
N CYS A 413 14.57 17.62 -7.79
CA CYS A 413 13.15 17.24 -7.75
C CYS A 413 12.73 16.63 -6.42
N ALA A 414 13.61 15.82 -5.79
CA ALA A 414 13.25 14.96 -4.66
C ALA A 414 12.80 15.75 -3.42
N SER A 415 13.51 16.82 -3.06
CA SER A 415 13.40 17.52 -1.77
C SER A 415 12.02 18.12 -1.46
N ASN A 416 11.14 18.26 -2.45
CA ASN A 416 9.77 18.75 -2.27
C ASN A 416 8.77 17.66 -1.80
N TRP A 417 9.14 16.38 -1.85
CA TRP A 417 8.23 15.24 -1.64
C TRP A 417 8.30 14.65 -0.22
N ARG A 418 7.17 14.10 0.25
CA ARG A 418 7.07 13.46 1.57
C ARG A 418 7.89 12.16 1.66
N ALA A 419 7.89 11.36 0.59
CA ALA A 419 8.74 10.18 0.44
C ALA A 419 10.22 10.49 0.67
N ALA A 420 10.71 11.61 0.13
CA ALA A 420 12.07 12.09 0.29
C ALA A 420 12.38 12.72 1.67
N GLN A 421 11.36 12.90 2.52
CA GLN A 421 11.46 13.52 3.85
C GLN A 421 11.20 12.51 4.98
N ALA A 422 11.26 11.20 4.68
CA ALA A 422 10.89 10.10 5.59
C ALA A 422 11.58 10.11 6.97
N GLN A 423 12.75 10.75 7.11
CA GLN A 423 13.47 10.86 8.38
C GLN A 423 13.03 12.00 9.31
N HIS A 424 12.21 12.98 8.87
CA HIS A 424 11.98 14.20 9.66
C HIS A 424 10.99 14.05 10.85
N ASN A 425 10.18 13.00 10.91
CA ASN A 425 9.08 12.86 11.88
C ASN A 425 9.35 11.89 13.06
N LYS A 426 10.63 11.67 13.43
CA LYS A 426 11.06 10.62 14.40
C LYS A 426 10.24 10.60 15.70
N LYS A 427 10.03 11.76 16.35
CA LYS A 427 9.29 11.88 17.63
C LYS A 427 7.80 11.50 17.56
N THR A 428 7.18 11.43 16.36
CA THR A 428 5.77 11.00 16.20
C THR A 428 5.61 9.60 15.60
N SER A 429 6.71 8.96 15.19
CA SER A 429 6.68 7.57 14.68
C SER A 429 6.73 6.52 15.80
N SER A 430 7.49 6.75 16.87
CA SER A 430 7.76 5.80 17.97
C SER A 430 6.54 5.38 18.81
N VAL A 431 5.45 6.15 18.72
CA VAL A 431 4.14 5.89 19.38
C VAL A 431 3.33 4.81 18.62
N PHE A 432 3.62 4.62 17.34
CA PHE A 432 3.00 3.63 16.48
C PHE A 432 3.95 2.46 16.25
N ASP A 433 3.40 1.29 15.92
CA ASP A 433 4.21 0.16 15.46
C ASP A 433 4.24 0.14 13.93
N GLU A 434 3.10 -0.13 13.28
CA GLU A 434 2.92 0.27 11.88
C GLU A 434 2.61 1.77 11.82
N THR A 435 3.36 2.49 10.99
CA THR A 435 3.20 3.93 10.69
C THR A 435 2.42 4.19 9.40
N GLY A 436 2.04 3.13 8.68
CA GLY A 436 1.31 3.19 7.42
C GLY A 436 1.39 1.88 6.64
N VAL A 437 1.09 1.95 5.35
CA VAL A 437 1.34 0.88 4.36
C VAL A 437 2.00 1.46 3.12
N PHE A 438 2.79 0.66 2.41
CA PHE A 438 3.24 0.93 1.04
C PHE A 438 2.58 -0.11 0.13
N LEU A 439 2.06 0.31 -1.02
CA LEU A 439 1.16 -0.50 -1.85
C LEU A 439 1.54 -0.39 -3.33
N ALA A 440 1.33 -1.46 -4.09
CA ALA A 440 1.32 -1.45 -5.55
C ALA A 440 0.00 -2.01 -6.11
N CYS A 441 -0.46 -1.45 -7.24
CA CYS A 441 -1.66 -1.87 -7.96
C CYS A 441 -1.46 -1.77 -9.48
N CYS A 442 -2.26 -2.53 -10.24
CA CYS A 442 -2.24 -2.51 -11.70
C CYS A 442 -3.07 -1.33 -12.27
N ARG A 443 -2.96 -1.11 -13.59
CA ARG A 443 -3.72 -0.07 -14.32
C ARG A 443 -5.25 -0.18 -14.24
N HIS A 444 -5.79 -1.33 -13.86
CA HIS A 444 -7.22 -1.56 -13.65
C HIS A 444 -7.63 -1.39 -12.17
N GLY A 445 -6.74 -0.87 -11.33
CA GLY A 445 -6.98 -0.55 -9.92
C GLY A 445 -6.95 -1.72 -8.94
N LEU A 446 -6.68 -2.95 -9.40
CA LEU A 446 -6.55 -4.13 -8.52
C LEU A 446 -5.19 -4.16 -7.82
N VAL A 447 -5.17 -4.52 -6.54
CA VAL A 447 -3.96 -4.49 -5.70
C VAL A 447 -3.04 -5.66 -6.04
N ALA A 448 -1.79 -5.36 -6.39
CA ALA A 448 -0.75 -6.35 -6.61
C ALA A 448 -0.14 -6.79 -5.27
N PHE A 449 0.43 -5.85 -4.50
CA PHE A 449 1.12 -6.12 -3.24
C PHE A 449 0.99 -4.97 -2.24
N ILE A 450 1.16 -5.28 -0.95
CA ILE A 450 1.20 -4.34 0.16
C ILE A 450 2.37 -4.70 1.08
N THR A 451 2.96 -3.73 1.77
CA THR A 451 3.77 -3.95 2.98
C THR A 451 3.34 -2.96 4.06
N ASP A 452 3.48 -3.34 5.33
CA ASP A 452 3.47 -2.35 6.40
C ASP A 452 4.68 -1.42 6.27
N MET A 453 4.50 -0.14 6.60
CA MET A 453 5.60 0.71 7.03
C MET A 453 5.69 0.62 8.55
N VAL A 454 6.88 0.30 9.08
CA VAL A 454 7.09 -0.01 10.50
C VAL A 454 8.01 1.04 11.12
N GLN A 455 7.49 1.77 12.11
CA GLN A 455 8.18 2.79 12.93
C GLN A 455 8.92 3.89 12.15
N SER A 456 8.65 4.05 10.85
CA SER A 456 9.37 4.94 9.93
C SER A 456 8.44 5.77 9.03
N GLY A 457 9.00 6.69 8.23
CA GLY A 457 8.36 7.10 6.97
C GLY A 457 8.59 6.07 5.87
N GLU A 458 8.44 6.46 4.61
CA GLU A 458 8.86 5.65 3.45
C GLU A 458 10.39 5.53 3.39
N LEU A 459 10.94 4.42 3.90
CA LEU A 459 12.36 4.08 3.72
C LEU A 459 12.55 3.33 2.39
N ALA A 460 13.77 3.35 1.84
CA ALA A 460 14.08 2.71 0.55
C ALA A 460 13.67 1.23 0.46
N LYS A 461 13.71 0.50 1.58
CA LYS A 461 13.36 -0.93 1.65
C LYS A 461 11.94 -1.26 1.17
N TYR A 462 10.95 -0.38 1.35
CA TYR A 462 9.56 -0.66 0.98
C TYR A 462 9.35 -0.68 -0.55
N PRO A 463 9.69 0.39 -1.32
CA PRO A 463 9.63 0.33 -2.78
C PRO A 463 10.63 -0.66 -3.38
N MET A 464 11.78 -0.95 -2.75
CA MET A 464 12.71 -2.00 -3.21
C MET A 464 12.09 -3.40 -3.14
N ALA A 465 11.48 -3.76 -2.01
CA ALA A 465 10.83 -5.07 -1.85
C ALA A 465 9.61 -5.25 -2.76
N ILE A 466 8.81 -4.19 -2.94
CA ILE A 466 7.63 -4.20 -3.82
C ILE A 466 8.05 -4.23 -5.30
N PHE A 467 9.10 -3.50 -5.69
CA PHE A 467 9.70 -3.57 -7.02
C PHE A 467 10.20 -4.99 -7.36
N GLN A 468 10.88 -5.66 -6.42
CA GLN A 468 11.32 -7.04 -6.60
C GLN A 468 10.14 -8.00 -6.74
N ALA A 469 9.17 -7.95 -5.81
CA ALA A 469 8.00 -8.83 -5.83
C ALA A 469 7.14 -8.68 -7.12
N LEU A 470 7.04 -7.47 -7.67
CA LEU A 470 6.40 -7.24 -8.96
C LEU A 470 7.15 -7.92 -10.12
N ILE A 471 8.49 -7.92 -10.11
CA ILE A 471 9.29 -8.59 -11.15
C ILE A 471 9.27 -10.11 -10.98
N ASP A 472 9.34 -10.64 -9.75
CA ASP A 472 9.26 -12.09 -9.50
C ASP A 472 7.93 -12.71 -9.97
N VAL A 473 6.85 -11.94 -9.92
CA VAL A 473 5.49 -12.38 -10.30
C VAL A 473 5.07 -11.98 -11.71
N HIS A 474 5.62 -10.91 -12.28
CA HIS A 474 5.25 -10.41 -13.61
C HIS A 474 6.36 -10.43 -14.66
N GLY A 475 7.59 -10.75 -14.29
CA GLY A 475 8.72 -10.86 -15.20
C GLY A 475 8.96 -9.60 -16.03
N SER A 476 9.20 -9.80 -17.32
CA SER A 476 9.73 -8.76 -18.20
C SER A 476 8.71 -7.74 -18.66
N ASP A 477 9.25 -6.59 -19.11
CA ASP A 477 8.58 -5.55 -19.89
C ASP A 477 7.47 -4.80 -19.15
N ILE A 478 7.50 -4.81 -17.82
CA ILE A 478 6.57 -4.05 -16.99
C ILE A 478 7.01 -2.59 -16.80
N VAL A 479 6.03 -1.71 -16.63
CA VAL A 479 6.21 -0.31 -16.21
C VAL A 479 5.73 -0.16 -14.77
N ILE A 480 6.54 0.48 -13.93
CA ILE A 480 6.21 0.81 -12.55
C ILE A 480 6.30 2.33 -12.37
N ALA A 481 5.22 2.95 -11.91
CA ALA A 481 5.15 4.37 -11.57
C ALA A 481 5.35 4.61 -10.07
N TYR A 482 6.12 5.64 -9.72
CA TYR A 482 6.29 6.14 -8.34
C TYR A 482 6.65 7.63 -8.38
N ASP A 483 6.10 8.43 -7.46
CA ASP A 483 6.36 9.88 -7.30
C ASP A 483 7.81 10.28 -7.55
N ILE A 484 8.73 9.58 -6.90
CA ILE A 484 10.15 9.89 -6.91
C ILE A 484 10.96 8.91 -7.78
N ALA A 485 10.33 8.26 -8.76
CA ALA A 485 10.98 7.33 -9.69
C ALA A 485 12.29 7.86 -10.31
N CYS A 486 12.32 9.17 -10.65
CA CYS A 486 13.50 9.85 -11.19
C CYS A 486 14.72 9.89 -10.26
N SER A 487 14.52 9.64 -8.96
CA SER A 487 15.56 9.53 -7.94
C SER A 487 15.69 8.09 -7.43
N PHE A 488 14.58 7.35 -7.32
CA PHE A 488 14.55 5.95 -6.94
C PHE A 488 15.34 5.05 -7.91
N ILE A 489 15.40 5.38 -9.21
CA ILE A 489 16.24 4.64 -10.15
C ILE A 489 17.72 4.60 -9.71
N LYS A 490 18.25 5.68 -9.13
CA LYS A 490 19.63 5.74 -8.60
C LYS A 490 19.81 4.83 -7.39
N THR A 491 18.75 4.63 -6.60
CA THR A 491 18.74 3.75 -5.44
C THR A 491 18.68 2.28 -5.86
N LEU A 492 17.95 1.95 -6.94
CA LEU A 492 18.06 0.65 -7.60
C LEU A 492 19.45 0.43 -8.20
N GLU A 493 20.03 1.42 -8.88
CA GLU A 493 21.33 1.31 -9.55
C GLU A 493 22.52 1.16 -8.59
N ARG A 494 22.32 1.48 -7.31
CA ARG A 494 23.28 1.23 -6.21
C ARG A 494 23.18 -0.17 -5.61
N SER A 495 22.02 -0.83 -5.70
CA SER A 495 21.90 -2.25 -5.35
C SER A 495 22.30 -3.07 -6.58
N MET A 496 23.44 -3.76 -6.53
CA MET A 496 23.96 -4.54 -7.67
C MET A 496 22.88 -5.49 -8.21
N THR A 497 22.23 -6.25 -7.32
CA THR A 497 21.16 -7.20 -7.64
C THR A 497 19.95 -6.52 -8.31
N LEU A 498 19.43 -5.41 -7.75
CA LEU A 498 18.26 -4.74 -8.35
C LEU A 498 18.60 -3.99 -9.64
N CYS A 499 19.84 -3.52 -9.79
CA CYS A 499 20.36 -2.91 -11.02
C CYS A 499 20.40 -3.92 -12.17
N GLU A 500 20.87 -5.15 -11.90
CA GLU A 500 20.91 -6.25 -12.86
C GLU A 500 19.50 -6.75 -13.19
N ILE A 501 18.67 -7.00 -12.18
CA ILE A 501 17.27 -7.45 -12.36
C ILE A 501 16.46 -6.42 -13.18
N ARG A 502 16.58 -5.11 -12.89
CA ARG A 502 15.93 -4.05 -13.68
C ARG A 502 16.31 -4.09 -15.16
N LYS A 503 17.58 -4.40 -15.47
CA LYS A 503 18.08 -4.49 -16.85
C LYS A 503 17.61 -5.78 -17.54
N LEU A 504 17.76 -6.92 -16.87
CA LEU A 504 17.40 -8.25 -17.36
C LEU A 504 15.90 -8.33 -17.74
N TYR A 505 15.02 -7.85 -16.86
CA TYR A 505 13.58 -7.84 -17.07
C TYR A 505 13.08 -6.57 -17.80
N ARG A 506 14.00 -5.72 -18.30
CA ARG A 506 13.68 -4.50 -19.09
C ARG A 506 12.71 -3.52 -18.41
N THR A 507 12.65 -3.55 -17.07
CA THR A 507 11.66 -2.80 -16.27
C THR A 507 11.84 -1.29 -16.42
N ARG A 508 10.77 -0.61 -16.86
CA ARG A 508 10.72 0.85 -17.00
C ARG A 508 10.16 1.50 -15.72
N LEU A 509 10.77 2.62 -15.31
CA LEU A 509 10.28 3.48 -14.22
C LEU A 509 9.77 4.82 -14.78
N ILE A 510 8.71 5.36 -14.20
CA ILE A 510 8.07 6.65 -14.58
C ILE A 510 7.51 7.37 -13.35
N VAL A 511 7.17 8.66 -13.48
CA VAL A 511 6.46 9.42 -12.44
C VAL A 511 4.98 9.58 -12.84
N PRO A 512 4.00 9.35 -11.94
CA PRO A 512 2.56 9.55 -12.23
C PRO A 512 2.24 10.94 -12.78
N ILE A 513 1.19 11.07 -13.60
CA ILE A 513 1.03 12.27 -14.44
C ILE A 513 0.78 13.55 -13.64
N PHE A 514 0.04 13.51 -12.52
CA PHE A 514 -0.19 14.71 -11.69
C PHE A 514 1.04 15.08 -10.87
N HIS A 515 1.85 14.09 -10.50
CA HIS A 515 3.05 14.26 -9.68
C HIS A 515 4.22 14.77 -10.53
N ALA A 516 4.32 14.32 -11.78
CA ALA A 516 5.36 14.75 -12.72
C ALA A 516 5.35 16.26 -13.00
N TYR A 517 4.20 16.94 -12.99
CA TYR A 517 4.14 18.40 -13.18
C TYR A 517 4.73 19.22 -12.02
N ALA A 518 4.95 18.62 -10.85
CA ALA A 518 5.69 19.25 -9.75
C ALA A 518 7.22 19.02 -9.83
N HIS A 519 7.70 18.31 -10.85
CA HIS A 519 9.12 18.12 -11.13
C HIS A 519 9.62 19.15 -12.16
N ASN A 520 10.93 19.41 -12.19
CA ASN A 520 11.51 20.33 -13.17
C ASN A 520 11.29 19.86 -14.62
N ARG A 521 11.30 20.78 -15.59
CA ARG A 521 10.98 20.49 -17.01
C ARG A 521 11.81 19.36 -17.63
N LEU A 522 13.11 19.28 -17.33
CA LEU A 522 13.97 18.18 -17.78
C LEU A 522 13.48 16.82 -17.25
N CYS A 523 13.02 16.80 -16.00
CA CYS A 523 12.42 15.62 -15.40
C CYS A 523 11.00 15.33 -15.95
N GLN A 524 10.22 16.33 -16.35
CA GLN A 524 8.94 16.11 -17.04
C GLN A 524 9.17 15.37 -18.36
N ILE A 525 10.02 15.88 -19.25
CA ILE A 525 10.38 15.22 -20.52
C ILE A 525 11.01 13.83 -20.25
N GLY A 526 11.84 13.75 -19.20
CA GLY A 526 12.52 12.54 -18.79
C GLY A 526 11.62 11.43 -18.25
N TRP A 527 10.47 11.74 -17.62
CA TRP A 527 9.75 10.79 -16.75
C TRP A 527 8.21 10.85 -16.78
N ASN A 528 7.58 11.88 -17.35
CA ASN A 528 6.11 12.00 -17.43
C ASN A 528 5.55 11.04 -18.51
N PRO A 529 4.42 10.35 -18.29
CA PRO A 529 3.94 9.30 -19.20
C PRO A 529 3.63 9.80 -20.61
N ARG A 530 3.18 11.05 -20.73
CA ARG A 530 2.83 11.73 -22.00
C ARG A 530 3.98 11.77 -23.01
N TRP A 531 5.23 11.80 -22.52
CA TRP A 531 6.46 11.86 -23.32
C TRP A 531 7.12 10.49 -23.48
N LYS A 532 6.42 9.40 -23.14
CA LYS A 532 6.89 8.01 -23.29
C LYS A 532 6.03 7.22 -24.26
N PRO A 533 6.64 6.36 -25.09
CA PRO A 533 5.90 5.49 -25.98
C PRO A 533 5.14 4.42 -25.19
N ASP A 534 4.06 3.94 -25.81
CA ASP A 534 3.26 2.75 -25.44
C ASP A 534 2.47 2.78 -24.11
N LEU A 535 2.49 3.89 -23.37
CA LEU A 535 1.79 4.02 -22.08
C LEU A 535 0.29 4.36 -22.17
N GLY A 536 -0.30 4.35 -23.38
CA GLY A 536 -1.69 4.74 -23.59
C GLY A 536 -2.02 6.12 -23.03
N LEU A 537 -3.18 6.26 -22.37
CA LEU A 537 -3.64 7.45 -21.64
C LEU A 537 -3.49 7.32 -20.11
N GLU A 538 -2.71 6.34 -19.64
CA GLU A 538 -2.63 5.97 -18.22
C GLU A 538 -2.09 7.10 -17.32
N ASP A 539 -2.82 7.43 -16.25
CA ASP A 539 -2.45 8.48 -15.30
C ASP A 539 -1.56 7.99 -14.13
N PHE A 540 -1.65 6.69 -13.82
CA PHE A 540 -0.98 5.99 -12.72
C PHE A 540 -1.40 6.42 -11.30
N GLU A 541 -2.49 7.15 -11.13
CA GLU A 541 -2.97 7.68 -9.84
C GLU A 541 -3.77 6.66 -9.00
N TRP A 542 -3.75 5.37 -9.37
CA TRP A 542 -4.54 4.32 -8.70
C TRP A 542 -4.23 4.12 -7.22
N CYS A 543 -2.99 4.36 -6.78
CA CYS A 543 -2.64 4.32 -5.36
C CYS A 543 -3.44 5.34 -4.54
N GLU A 544 -3.53 6.59 -4.99
CA GLU A 544 -4.33 7.65 -4.34
C GLU A 544 -5.84 7.29 -4.30
N ARG A 545 -6.36 6.67 -5.37
CA ARG A 545 -7.75 6.16 -5.42
C ARG A 545 -8.00 5.09 -4.35
N ILE A 546 -7.08 4.14 -4.20
CA ILE A 546 -7.14 3.08 -3.18
C ILE A 546 -7.01 3.68 -1.78
N PHE A 547 -6.07 4.61 -1.59
CA PHE A 547 -5.84 5.28 -0.30
C PHE A 547 -7.04 6.07 0.17
N SER A 548 -7.75 6.76 -0.73
CA SER A 548 -9.01 7.45 -0.41
C SER A 548 -10.02 6.51 0.27
N SER A 549 -10.21 5.30 -0.27
CA SER A 549 -11.14 4.31 0.27
C SER A 549 -10.61 3.62 1.55
N SER A 550 -9.33 3.24 1.56
CA SER A 550 -8.70 2.49 2.65
C SER A 550 -8.45 3.35 3.90
N ASN A 551 -8.36 4.68 3.76
CA ASN A 551 -8.27 5.62 4.88
C ASN A 551 -9.41 5.45 5.89
N GLY A 552 -10.61 5.04 5.45
CA GLY A 552 -11.75 4.78 6.35
C GLY A 552 -11.50 3.63 7.35
N VAL A 553 -10.68 2.64 6.98
CA VAL A 553 -10.30 1.50 7.84
C VAL A 553 -9.55 1.96 9.09
N ALA A 554 -8.80 3.08 9.00
CA ALA A 554 -7.95 3.59 10.07
C ALA A 554 -8.71 3.85 11.38
N ARG A 555 -10.01 4.20 11.32
CA ARG A 555 -10.84 4.41 12.52
C ARG A 555 -10.96 3.16 13.39
N CYS A 556 -10.99 1.99 12.76
CA CYS A 556 -11.19 0.71 13.46
C CYS A 556 -9.89 -0.04 13.76
N THR A 557 -8.76 0.32 13.12
CA THR A 557 -7.48 -0.39 13.29
C THR A 557 -6.48 0.32 14.19
N ARG A 558 -6.68 1.61 14.50
CA ARG A 558 -5.75 2.43 15.31
C ARG A 558 -5.38 1.83 16.67
N HIS A 559 -6.35 1.21 17.35
CA HIS A 559 -6.22 0.59 18.68
C HIS A 559 -6.34 -0.95 18.66
N ALA A 560 -6.51 -1.55 17.48
CA ALA A 560 -6.68 -2.99 17.32
C ALA A 560 -5.38 -3.76 17.62
N SER A 561 -5.47 -5.09 17.73
CA SER A 561 -4.32 -5.99 17.62
C SER A 561 -3.81 -6.04 16.16
N ALA A 562 -2.60 -6.59 15.97
CA ALA A 562 -2.02 -6.74 14.62
C ALA A 562 -2.86 -7.68 13.73
N SER A 563 -3.34 -8.80 14.28
CA SER A 563 -4.23 -9.76 13.64
C SER A 563 -5.56 -9.13 13.20
N MET A 564 -6.25 -8.41 14.09
CA MET A 564 -7.50 -7.71 13.79
C MET A 564 -7.30 -6.57 12.79
N ARG A 565 -6.16 -5.86 12.84
CA ARG A 565 -5.78 -4.88 11.81
C ARG A 565 -5.67 -5.53 10.43
N LEU A 566 -4.96 -6.65 10.31
CA LEU A 566 -4.82 -7.37 9.05
C LEU A 566 -6.16 -7.93 8.55
N ARG A 567 -7.01 -8.48 9.44
CA ARG A 567 -8.36 -8.96 9.07
C ARG A 567 -9.25 -7.85 8.49
N TYR A 568 -9.27 -6.66 9.09
CA TYR A 568 -10.02 -5.53 8.54
C TYR A 568 -9.43 -4.97 7.23
N LEU A 569 -8.12 -5.11 7.01
CA LEU A 569 -7.49 -4.75 5.74
C LEU A 569 -7.80 -5.79 4.65
N GLU A 570 -7.75 -7.09 4.95
CA GLU A 570 -8.13 -8.17 4.05
C GLU A 570 -9.58 -8.01 3.55
N LEU A 571 -10.53 -7.83 4.47
CA LEU A 571 -11.94 -7.62 4.14
C LEU A 571 -12.16 -6.39 3.25
N HIS A 572 -11.39 -5.33 3.48
CA HIS A 572 -11.45 -4.12 2.67
C HIS A 572 -10.85 -4.33 1.27
N TYR A 573 -9.63 -4.86 1.16
CA TYR A 573 -8.96 -5.02 -0.13
C TYR A 573 -9.59 -6.11 -1.00
N ARG A 574 -10.11 -7.22 -0.43
CA ARG A 574 -10.90 -8.19 -1.20
C ARG A 574 -12.22 -7.59 -1.73
N CYS A 575 -12.84 -6.68 -0.97
CA CYS A 575 -14.04 -5.98 -1.42
C CYS A 575 -13.73 -4.92 -2.49
N TRP A 576 -12.61 -4.20 -2.36
CA TRP A 576 -12.09 -3.29 -3.38
C TRP A 576 -11.77 -4.03 -4.68
N ASP A 577 -10.93 -5.07 -4.63
CA ASP A 577 -10.52 -5.84 -5.80
C ASP A 577 -11.73 -6.44 -6.53
N GLY A 578 -12.64 -7.12 -5.83
CA GLY A 578 -13.86 -7.68 -6.46
C GLY A 578 -14.81 -6.62 -7.03
N SER A 579 -14.77 -5.38 -6.51
CA SER A 579 -15.55 -4.27 -7.10
C SER A 579 -14.84 -3.65 -8.31
N ARG A 580 -13.50 -3.63 -8.33
CA ARG A 580 -12.72 -3.20 -9.48
C ARG A 580 -12.83 -4.21 -10.62
N GLU A 581 -12.75 -5.50 -10.31
CA GLU A 581 -12.89 -6.59 -11.26
C GLU A 581 -14.22 -6.53 -12.03
N GLY A 582 -15.34 -6.32 -11.34
CA GLY A 582 -16.66 -6.14 -11.97
C GLY A 582 -16.84 -4.82 -12.74
N SER A 583 -15.84 -3.92 -12.73
CA SER A 583 -15.86 -2.61 -13.42
C SER A 583 -14.80 -2.47 -14.52
N ILE A 584 -14.00 -3.53 -14.80
CA ILE A 584 -12.96 -3.49 -15.83
C ILE A 584 -13.57 -3.17 -17.21
N GLY A 585 -14.72 -3.76 -17.54
CA GLY A 585 -15.41 -3.47 -18.80
C GLY A 585 -15.80 -1.99 -18.94
N GLN A 586 -16.24 -1.36 -17.85
CA GLN A 586 -16.61 0.07 -17.84
C GLN A 586 -15.38 0.98 -18.00
N PHE A 587 -14.26 0.63 -17.37
CA PHE A 587 -12.97 1.32 -17.54
C PHE A 587 -12.49 1.23 -19.00
N LEU A 588 -12.51 0.04 -19.60
CA LEU A 588 -12.12 -0.18 -20.99
C LEU A 588 -13.01 0.61 -21.96
N TYR A 589 -14.33 0.56 -21.79
CA TYR A 589 -15.28 1.32 -22.61
C TYR A 589 -15.06 2.85 -22.51
N ARG A 590 -14.96 3.39 -21.29
CA ARG A 590 -14.73 4.83 -21.06
C ARG A 590 -13.37 5.30 -21.61
N ASN A 591 -12.31 4.50 -21.46
CA ASN A 591 -10.99 4.83 -22.03
C ASN A 591 -11.00 4.83 -23.57
N TYR A 592 -11.73 3.90 -24.21
CA TYR A 592 -11.87 3.87 -25.67
C TYR A 592 -12.54 5.14 -26.19
N MET A 593 -13.69 5.50 -25.59
CA MET A 593 -14.39 6.75 -25.91
C MET A 593 -13.52 7.99 -25.68
N GLN A 594 -12.77 8.03 -24.58
CA GLN A 594 -11.88 9.15 -24.26
C GLN A 594 -10.75 9.27 -25.30
N ALA A 595 -10.16 8.15 -25.72
CA ALA A 595 -9.12 8.12 -26.74
C ALA A 595 -9.65 8.63 -28.09
N ASP A 596 -10.80 8.15 -28.55
CA ASP A 596 -11.40 8.57 -29.83
C ASP A 596 -11.77 10.06 -29.83
N SER A 597 -12.34 10.54 -28.72
CA SER A 597 -12.64 11.96 -28.49
C SER A 597 -11.37 12.84 -28.52
N ILE A 598 -10.29 12.41 -27.86
CA ILE A 598 -9.00 13.12 -27.87
C ILE A 598 -8.40 13.16 -29.28
N ILE A 599 -8.50 12.08 -30.06
CA ILE A 599 -8.01 12.05 -31.44
C ILE A 599 -8.76 13.09 -32.28
N ALA A 600 -10.09 13.05 -32.30
CA ALA A 600 -10.90 13.98 -33.09
C ALA A 600 -10.67 15.46 -32.70
N GLN A 601 -10.57 15.76 -31.40
CA GLN A 601 -10.31 17.11 -30.91
C GLN A 601 -8.90 17.62 -31.27
N CYS A 602 -7.88 16.79 -31.11
CA CYS A 602 -6.51 17.17 -31.46
C CYS A 602 -6.34 17.33 -32.97
N GLU A 603 -6.93 16.45 -33.78
CA GLU A 603 -6.82 16.52 -35.25
C GLU A 603 -7.55 17.76 -35.78
N SER A 604 -8.77 18.06 -35.31
CA SER A 604 -9.49 19.30 -35.68
C SER A 604 -8.82 20.59 -35.17
N TYR A 605 -8.08 20.54 -34.05
CA TYR A 605 -7.25 21.67 -33.60
C TYR A 605 -6.05 21.88 -34.54
N LEU A 606 -5.36 20.81 -34.91
CA LEU A 606 -4.18 20.86 -35.80
C LEU A 606 -4.52 21.37 -37.21
N GLU A 607 -5.70 21.03 -37.74
CA GLU A 607 -6.21 21.54 -39.02
C GLU A 607 -6.43 23.06 -39.04
N LYS A 608 -6.73 23.67 -37.89
CA LYS A 608 -7.01 25.11 -37.76
C LYS A 608 -5.76 25.96 -37.54
N LEU A 609 -4.59 25.36 -37.32
CA LEU A 609 -3.36 26.09 -37.00
C LEU A 609 -2.69 26.68 -38.25
N PRO A 610 -2.15 27.93 -38.17
CA PRO A 610 -1.33 28.52 -39.23
C PRO A 610 -0.14 27.62 -39.62
N PRO A 611 0.21 27.50 -40.92
CA PRO A 611 1.28 26.62 -41.39
C PRO A 611 2.61 26.77 -40.65
N ASP A 612 3.00 28.00 -40.31
CA ASP A 612 4.28 28.32 -39.64
C ASP A 612 4.39 27.73 -38.22
N LEU A 613 3.25 27.43 -37.58
CA LEU A 613 3.18 26.81 -36.25
C LEU A 613 3.03 25.29 -36.31
N GLN A 614 2.72 24.73 -37.48
CA GLN A 614 2.53 23.30 -37.63
C GLN A 614 3.85 22.53 -37.46
N VAL A 615 3.70 21.29 -37.00
CA VAL A 615 4.77 20.33 -36.75
C VAL A 615 4.30 19.00 -37.32
N ALA A 616 5.09 18.45 -38.25
CA ALA A 616 4.84 17.11 -38.77
C ALA A 616 5.20 16.08 -37.70
N ASP A 617 4.48 14.96 -37.64
CA ASP A 617 4.59 14.02 -36.52
C ASP A 617 6.01 13.46 -36.34
N ASN A 618 6.75 13.28 -37.44
CA ASN A 618 8.15 12.86 -37.46
C ASN A 618 9.14 13.92 -36.92
N GLU A 619 8.78 15.20 -36.88
CA GLU A 619 9.63 16.27 -36.32
C GLU A 619 9.58 16.31 -34.80
N VAL A 620 8.48 15.83 -34.19
CA VAL A 620 8.19 15.96 -32.76
C VAL A 620 9.34 15.43 -31.89
N ASP A 621 9.82 14.22 -32.16
CA ASP A 621 10.90 13.60 -31.40
C ASP A 621 12.26 14.30 -31.58
N GLY A 622 12.44 15.05 -32.67
CA GLY A 622 13.58 15.93 -32.90
C GLY A 622 13.52 17.18 -32.01
N LEU A 623 12.37 17.88 -32.02
CA LEU A 623 12.14 19.09 -31.23
C LEU A 623 12.20 18.81 -29.71
N VAL A 624 11.64 17.68 -29.27
CA VAL A 624 11.71 17.25 -27.86
C VAL A 624 13.15 16.88 -27.44
N ARG A 625 13.92 16.28 -28.34
CA ARG A 625 15.34 16.00 -28.09
C ARG A 625 16.16 17.29 -28.02
N ALA A 626 15.86 18.29 -28.86
CA ALA A 626 16.49 19.61 -28.80
C ALA A 626 16.22 20.32 -27.45
N GLU A 627 14.96 20.36 -27.00
CA GLU A 627 14.61 20.89 -25.68
C GLU A 627 15.37 20.17 -24.55
N TYR A 628 15.41 18.84 -24.57
CA TYR A 628 16.10 18.04 -23.56
C TYR A 628 17.61 18.31 -23.54
N THR A 629 18.26 18.36 -24.71
CA THR A 629 19.69 18.65 -24.84
C THR A 629 20.01 20.05 -24.34
N TYR A 630 19.25 21.06 -24.77
CA TYR A 630 19.42 22.44 -24.30
C TYR A 630 19.28 22.57 -22.77
N LEU A 631 18.23 21.98 -22.18
CA LEU A 631 18.00 21.99 -20.72
C LEU A 631 19.02 21.16 -19.92
N THR A 632 19.75 20.26 -20.57
CA THR A 632 20.87 19.49 -19.98
C THR A 632 22.16 20.30 -20.04
N ASN A 633 22.48 20.89 -21.18
CA ASN A 633 23.68 21.71 -21.37
C ASN A 633 23.67 22.97 -20.48
N LEU A 634 22.49 23.52 -20.15
CA LEU A 634 22.35 24.59 -19.14
C LEU A 634 22.74 24.21 -17.70
N LYS A 635 23.02 22.93 -17.42
CA LYS A 635 23.40 22.43 -16.08
C LYS A 635 24.86 21.97 -15.98
N HIS A 636 25.51 21.72 -17.11
CA HIS A 636 26.83 21.09 -17.17
C HIS A 636 27.76 21.91 -18.04
N GLU A 637 28.95 22.18 -17.49
CA GLU A 637 30.11 22.64 -18.22
C GLU A 637 30.50 21.62 -19.31
N ARG A 638 31.14 22.06 -20.40
CA ARG A 638 31.66 21.10 -21.38
C ARG A 638 32.82 20.32 -20.73
N PRO A 639 32.89 18.98 -20.87
CA PRO A 639 33.95 18.19 -20.22
C PRO A 639 35.37 18.68 -20.54
N GLU A 640 35.62 19.11 -21.78
CA GLU A 640 36.91 19.69 -22.16
C GLU A 640 37.22 21.00 -21.40
N ASP A 641 36.23 21.86 -21.20
CA ASP A 641 36.44 23.15 -20.52
C ASP A 641 36.67 22.91 -19.01
N THR A 642 35.98 21.94 -18.41
CA THR A 642 36.27 21.44 -17.06
C THR A 642 37.71 20.93 -16.95
N LEU A 643 38.13 20.03 -17.85
CA LEU A 643 39.47 19.44 -17.83
C LEU A 643 40.58 20.49 -18.05
N ARG A 644 40.36 21.47 -18.95
CA ARG A 644 41.31 22.58 -19.18
C ARG A 644 41.41 23.52 -17.98
N VAL A 645 40.31 23.79 -17.26
CA VAL A 645 40.33 24.54 -15.99
C VAL A 645 41.05 23.76 -14.90
N ASP A 646 40.74 22.49 -14.74
CA ASP A 646 41.38 21.64 -13.72
C ASP A 646 42.88 21.50 -14.03
N TYR A 647 43.29 21.36 -15.29
CA TYR A 647 44.70 21.37 -15.71
C TYR A 647 45.42 22.68 -15.35
N VAL A 648 44.86 23.85 -15.70
CA VAL A 648 45.44 25.15 -15.30
C VAL A 648 45.49 25.29 -13.78
N THR A 649 44.48 24.80 -13.05
CA THR A 649 44.46 24.81 -11.58
C THR A 649 45.58 23.94 -11.00
N GLN A 650 45.86 22.78 -11.61
CA GLN A 650 46.96 21.91 -11.19
C GLN A 650 48.34 22.47 -11.59
N LEU A 651 48.46 23.21 -12.70
CA LEU A 651 49.70 23.94 -13.04
C LEU A 651 50.00 25.07 -12.04
N GLN A 652 48.98 25.81 -11.60
CA GLN A 652 49.14 26.80 -10.52
C GLN A 652 49.48 26.14 -9.18
N ALA A 653 48.86 25.00 -8.88
CA ALA A 653 49.23 24.20 -7.71
C ALA A 653 50.65 23.61 -7.81
N LEU A 654 51.14 23.35 -9.03
CA LEU A 654 52.50 22.86 -9.30
C LEU A 654 53.53 23.95 -9.02
N GLU A 655 53.37 25.15 -9.59
CA GLU A 655 54.22 26.32 -9.33
C GLU A 655 54.32 26.61 -7.81
N VAL A 656 53.18 26.55 -7.11
CA VAL A 656 53.13 26.71 -5.65
C VAL A 656 53.76 25.52 -4.92
N ALA A 657 53.67 24.29 -5.41
CA ALA A 657 54.33 23.13 -4.81
C ALA A 657 55.85 23.15 -5.01
N GLU A 658 56.33 23.56 -6.19
CA GLU A 658 57.74 23.76 -6.52
C GLU A 658 58.36 24.86 -5.65
N ALA A 659 57.75 26.04 -5.59
CA ALA A 659 58.22 27.14 -4.75
C ALA A 659 58.20 26.80 -3.24
N ASN A 660 57.27 25.96 -2.78
CA ASN A 660 57.26 25.47 -1.39
C ASN A 660 58.29 24.37 -1.13
N PHE A 661 58.56 23.51 -2.11
CA PHE A 661 59.64 22.51 -2.05
C PHE A 661 61.01 23.19 -2.01
N GLU A 662 61.23 24.17 -2.89
CA GLU A 662 62.46 24.98 -2.94
C GLU A 662 62.67 25.73 -1.61
N LYS A 663 61.66 26.41 -1.07
CA LYS A 663 61.74 27.04 0.26
C LYS A 663 62.06 26.01 1.36
N SER A 664 61.43 24.84 1.34
CA SER A 664 61.66 23.77 2.32
C SER A 664 63.09 23.19 2.26
N TRP A 665 63.74 23.25 1.09
CA TRP A 665 65.15 22.85 0.94
C TRP A 665 66.11 24.01 1.26
N GLY A 666 65.86 25.22 0.73
CA GLY A 666 66.71 26.40 0.80
C GLY A 666 66.95 26.99 2.19
N VAL A 667 66.09 26.67 3.17
CA VAL A 667 66.29 27.02 4.61
C VAL A 667 67.63 26.54 5.18
N SER A 668 68.34 25.62 4.51
CA SER A 668 69.69 25.18 4.93
C SER A 668 70.84 26.18 4.72
N SER A 669 70.64 27.33 4.07
CA SER A 669 71.76 28.20 3.63
C SER A 669 71.98 29.51 4.42
N SER A 670 71.08 29.92 5.32
CA SER A 670 71.09 31.28 5.89
C SER A 670 70.88 31.37 7.41
N SER A 671 71.26 30.34 8.17
CA SER A 671 71.17 30.35 9.64
C SER A 671 72.26 29.48 10.29
N PHE A 672 73.53 29.86 10.07
CA PHE A 672 74.68 29.34 10.83
C PHE A 672 75.37 30.46 11.62
N SER A 673 74.59 31.19 12.43
CA SER A 673 75.09 32.11 13.44
C SER A 673 75.25 31.36 14.77
N SER A 674 76.48 31.33 15.28
CA SER A 674 76.94 30.46 16.37
C SER A 674 76.11 30.49 17.68
N GLY A 675 76.00 29.34 18.34
CA GLY A 675 75.99 29.30 19.82
C GLY A 675 74.68 28.94 20.55
N SER A 676 74.04 27.81 20.22
CA SER A 676 73.11 27.14 21.15
C SER A 676 73.00 25.62 20.88
N PRO A 677 72.69 24.78 21.90
CA PRO A 677 72.57 23.33 21.71
C PRO A 677 71.38 22.94 20.82
N ILE A 678 71.59 21.96 19.93
CA ILE A 678 70.54 21.46 19.02
C ILE A 678 69.55 20.61 19.81
N VAL A 679 68.31 21.10 19.96
CA VAL A 679 67.19 20.32 20.52
C VAL A 679 66.70 19.32 19.46
N PRO A 680 66.58 18.01 19.73
CA PRO A 680 66.22 17.02 18.72
C PRO A 680 64.84 17.19 18.04
N SER A 681 63.93 17.95 18.65
CA SER A 681 62.55 18.16 18.16
C SER A 681 62.50 18.92 16.82
N THR A 682 63.34 19.94 16.63
CA THR A 682 63.31 20.78 15.41
C THR A 682 63.84 20.05 14.18
N SER A 683 64.82 19.15 14.35
CA SER A 683 65.37 18.34 13.25
C SER A 683 64.33 17.39 12.64
N ASN A 684 63.54 16.73 13.48
CA ASN A 684 62.44 15.87 13.04
C ASN A 684 61.34 16.69 12.34
N GLU A 685 61.05 17.90 12.81
CA GLU A 685 60.04 18.77 12.20
C GLU A 685 60.44 19.24 10.79
N VAL A 686 61.67 19.75 10.62
CA VAL A 686 62.19 20.14 9.28
C VAL A 686 62.21 18.94 8.33
N THR A 687 62.57 17.76 8.82
CA THR A 687 62.54 16.51 8.03
C THR A 687 61.11 16.10 7.64
N ARG A 688 60.13 16.31 8.53
CA ARG A 688 58.70 16.08 8.27
C ARG A 688 58.15 17.05 7.23
N GLN A 689 58.49 18.33 7.33
CA GLN A 689 58.09 19.38 6.39
C GLN A 689 58.67 19.11 4.99
N ARG A 690 59.97 18.80 4.90
CA ARG A 690 60.64 18.40 3.63
C ARG A 690 59.96 17.20 2.96
N LYS A 691 59.69 16.12 3.70
CA LYS A 691 58.97 14.94 3.17
C LYS A 691 57.52 15.25 2.79
N SER A 692 56.86 16.20 3.47
CA SER A 692 55.51 16.66 3.14
C SER A 692 55.49 17.47 1.83
N ALA A 693 56.40 18.43 1.67
CA ALA A 693 56.55 19.23 0.46
C ALA A 693 56.89 18.35 -0.76
N GLN A 694 57.85 17.42 -0.61
CA GLN A 694 58.21 16.47 -1.65
C GLN A 694 57.01 15.61 -2.09
N ARG A 695 56.25 15.04 -1.15
CA ARG A 695 55.02 14.29 -1.46
C ARG A 695 53.97 15.13 -2.16
N ARG A 696 53.78 16.39 -1.75
CA ARG A 696 52.84 17.32 -2.40
C ARG A 696 53.24 17.59 -3.84
N LEU A 697 54.52 17.88 -4.09
CA LEU A 697 55.06 18.08 -5.43
C LEU A 697 54.87 16.83 -6.32
N THR A 698 55.26 15.64 -5.84
CA THR A 698 55.07 14.38 -6.59
C THR A 698 53.59 14.10 -6.90
N ASN A 699 52.68 14.35 -5.95
CA ASN A 699 51.25 14.12 -6.15
C ASN A 699 50.63 15.10 -7.16
N VAL A 700 51.09 16.35 -7.21
CA VAL A 700 50.60 17.35 -8.17
C VAL A 700 51.19 17.09 -9.55
N LEU A 701 52.49 16.76 -9.67
CA LEU A 701 53.11 16.33 -10.93
C LEU A 701 52.33 15.14 -11.55
N ALA A 702 52.06 14.09 -10.78
CA ALA A 702 51.27 12.95 -11.23
C ALA A 702 49.79 13.26 -11.52
N MET A 703 49.27 14.43 -11.08
CA MET A 703 47.95 14.93 -11.50
C MET A 703 48.05 15.66 -12.84
N VAL A 704 49.04 16.55 -12.98
CA VAL A 704 49.36 17.31 -14.20
C VAL A 704 49.65 16.37 -15.37
N GLU A 705 50.51 15.35 -15.18
CA GLU A 705 50.88 14.36 -16.21
C GLU A 705 49.68 13.52 -16.70
N ARG A 706 48.71 13.23 -15.83
CA ARG A 706 47.48 12.53 -16.24
C ARG A 706 46.55 13.44 -17.03
N LEU A 707 46.39 14.70 -16.60
CA LEU A 707 45.60 15.68 -17.34
C LEU A 707 46.24 16.04 -18.69
N GLU A 708 47.57 15.96 -18.81
CA GLU A 708 48.28 16.08 -20.09
C GLU A 708 47.98 14.92 -21.04
N ALA A 709 47.89 13.69 -20.51
CA ALA A 709 47.46 12.52 -21.29
C ALA A 709 45.96 12.54 -21.65
N ASP A 710 45.09 12.95 -20.71
CA ASP A 710 43.62 13.03 -20.91
C ASP A 710 43.22 14.16 -21.89
N LEU A 711 44.09 15.15 -22.12
CA LEU A 711 43.88 16.30 -23.03
C LEU A 711 44.76 16.26 -24.31
N ASP A 712 45.57 15.22 -24.53
CA ASP A 712 46.53 15.09 -25.63
C ASP A 712 47.53 16.27 -25.74
N ILE A 713 48.03 16.74 -24.59
CA ILE A 713 48.92 17.90 -24.49
C ILE A 713 50.38 17.44 -24.62
N SER A 714 50.95 17.62 -25.81
CA SER A 714 52.34 17.26 -26.11
C SER A 714 53.39 18.22 -25.53
N VAL A 715 53.01 19.43 -25.11
CA VAL A 715 53.88 20.43 -24.49
C VAL A 715 53.16 21.11 -23.32
N ARG A 716 53.72 21.00 -22.11
CA ARG A 716 53.16 21.57 -20.88
C ARG A 716 52.90 23.07 -21.03
N TRP A 717 51.69 23.49 -20.66
CA TRP A 717 51.31 24.90 -20.80
C TRP A 717 52.08 25.81 -19.85
N THR A 718 52.41 27.01 -20.31
CA THR A 718 53.05 28.06 -19.50
C THR A 718 52.17 29.32 -19.43
N PRO A 719 52.36 30.22 -18.45
CA PRO A 719 51.54 31.43 -18.32
C PRO A 719 51.55 32.40 -19.52
N ALA A 720 52.49 32.23 -20.47
CA ALA A 720 52.55 33.00 -21.71
C ALA A 720 51.82 32.35 -22.91
N MET A 721 51.34 31.11 -22.77
CA MET A 721 50.63 30.40 -23.85
C MET A 721 49.16 30.83 -23.94
N THR A 722 48.62 30.84 -25.16
CA THR A 722 47.27 31.39 -25.44
C THR A 722 46.19 30.52 -24.78
N GLU A 723 46.42 29.21 -24.77
CA GLU A 723 45.59 28.16 -24.24
C GLU A 723 45.46 28.28 -22.71
N TYR A 724 46.59 28.51 -22.03
CA TYR A 724 46.63 28.80 -20.59
C TYR A 724 45.87 30.09 -20.26
N ILE A 725 46.12 31.18 -21.01
CA ILE A 725 45.47 32.47 -20.79
C ILE A 725 43.95 32.37 -20.99
N GLN A 726 43.50 31.62 -22.00
CA GLN A 726 42.07 31.35 -22.23
C GLN A 726 41.45 30.54 -21.08
N ALA A 727 42.06 29.42 -20.69
CA ALA A 727 41.55 28.56 -19.62
C ALA A 727 41.58 29.25 -18.25
N ALA A 728 42.62 30.04 -17.93
CA ALA A 728 42.67 30.86 -16.71
C ALA A 728 41.61 31.99 -16.73
N THR A 729 41.40 32.64 -17.87
CA THR A 729 40.35 33.67 -18.04
C THR A 729 38.95 33.06 -17.91
N TYR A 730 38.78 31.82 -18.38
CA TYR A 730 37.54 31.05 -18.24
C TYR A 730 37.32 30.61 -16.78
N ALA A 731 38.34 30.08 -16.11
CA ALA A 731 38.30 29.70 -14.69
C ALA A 731 37.81 30.86 -13.79
N ASN A 732 38.33 32.07 -14.02
CA ASN A 732 37.88 33.28 -13.33
C ASN A 732 36.40 33.62 -13.58
N LYS A 733 35.84 33.28 -14.75
CA LYS A 733 34.44 33.55 -15.14
C LYS A 733 33.48 32.39 -14.86
N ARG A 734 34.01 31.20 -14.55
CA ARG A 734 33.30 29.92 -14.32
C ARG A 734 32.16 30.04 -13.32
N ASP A 735 32.45 30.55 -12.12
CA ASP A 735 31.47 30.79 -11.04
C ASP A 735 30.23 31.55 -11.54
N TYR A 736 30.46 32.62 -12.32
CA TYR A 736 29.42 33.49 -12.86
C TYR A 736 28.62 32.80 -13.97
N GLN A 737 29.29 32.11 -14.90
CA GLN A 737 28.63 31.38 -15.99
C GLN A 737 27.77 30.22 -15.47
N LEU A 738 28.28 29.42 -14.53
CA LEU A 738 27.53 28.32 -13.91
C LEU A 738 26.34 28.82 -13.07
N ALA A 739 26.52 29.92 -12.33
CA ALA A 739 25.40 30.57 -11.62
C ALA A 739 24.34 31.09 -12.61
N LEU A 740 24.76 31.70 -13.71
CA LEU A 740 23.87 32.27 -14.73
C LEU A 740 23.10 31.18 -15.50
N GLY A 741 23.76 30.09 -15.90
CA GLY A 741 23.13 28.93 -16.54
C GLY A 741 22.08 28.28 -15.62
N ARG A 742 22.41 28.10 -14.34
CA ARG A 742 21.47 27.61 -13.31
C ARG A 742 20.28 28.55 -13.11
N MET A 743 20.50 29.87 -13.11
CA MET A 743 19.44 30.88 -13.04
C MET A 743 18.53 30.84 -14.29
N LYS A 744 19.11 30.81 -15.50
CA LYS A 744 18.37 30.69 -16.77
C LYS A 744 17.52 29.41 -16.79
N SER A 745 18.09 28.26 -16.40
CA SER A 745 17.36 26.99 -16.33
C SER A 745 16.14 27.07 -15.40
N LEU A 746 16.28 27.67 -14.21
CA LEU A 746 15.18 27.88 -13.26
C LEU A 746 14.13 28.89 -13.77
N ALA A 747 14.55 29.94 -14.47
CA ALA A 747 13.64 30.94 -15.04
C ALA A 747 12.81 30.39 -16.20
N ILE A 748 13.44 29.67 -17.14
CA ILE A 748 12.77 28.99 -18.25
C ILE A 748 11.75 27.98 -17.70
N GLN A 749 12.15 27.16 -16.73
CA GLN A 749 11.23 26.25 -16.03
C GLN A 749 10.07 27.02 -15.36
N ARG A 750 10.33 28.15 -14.69
CA ARG A 750 9.29 28.97 -14.05
C ARG A 750 8.19 29.34 -15.06
N LEU A 751 8.58 29.89 -16.21
CA LEU A 751 7.68 30.33 -17.28
C LEU A 751 6.85 29.16 -17.87
N PHE A 752 7.44 27.97 -18.01
CA PHE A 752 6.77 26.80 -18.61
C PHE A 752 5.69 26.18 -17.69
N GLU A 753 5.76 26.43 -16.39
CA GLU A 753 4.71 26.06 -15.43
C GLU A 753 3.75 27.24 -15.14
N LEU A 754 4.18 28.49 -15.37
CA LEU A 754 3.31 29.67 -15.26
C LEU A 754 2.31 29.74 -16.43
N SER A 755 2.77 29.52 -17.66
CA SER A 755 1.90 29.32 -18.83
C SER A 755 0.87 28.21 -18.58
N ARG A 756 1.30 27.07 -18.01
CA ARG A 756 0.39 25.98 -17.59
C ARG A 756 -0.55 26.31 -16.44
N LEU A 757 -0.35 27.37 -15.64
CA LEU A 757 -1.35 27.83 -14.66
C LEU A 757 -2.45 28.69 -15.30
N ASN A 758 -2.18 29.28 -16.46
CA ASN A 758 -3.14 30.09 -17.22
C ASN A 758 -4.03 29.22 -18.14
N VAL A 759 -3.73 27.92 -18.26
CA VAL A 759 -4.53 26.95 -19.01
C VAL A 759 -5.81 26.59 -18.25
N ALA A 760 -6.96 26.72 -18.90
CA ALA A 760 -8.26 26.33 -18.37
C ALA A 760 -8.44 24.80 -18.28
N GLY A 761 -9.54 24.34 -17.68
CA GLY A 761 -9.84 22.91 -17.49
C GLY A 761 -9.00 22.17 -16.42
N ILE A 762 -7.89 22.74 -15.95
CA ILE A 762 -7.03 22.08 -14.95
C ILE A 762 -7.78 21.89 -13.61
N CYS A 763 -7.87 20.64 -13.15
CA CYS A 763 -8.58 20.30 -11.90
C CYS A 763 -7.98 20.96 -10.64
N HIS A 764 -8.77 21.07 -9.56
CA HIS A 764 -8.32 21.82 -8.38
C HIS A 764 -7.09 21.19 -7.68
N LYS A 765 -6.95 19.85 -7.64
CA LYS A 765 -5.75 19.16 -7.10
C LYS A 765 -4.52 19.62 -7.88
N MET A 766 -4.54 19.49 -9.20
CA MET A 766 -3.44 19.88 -10.09
C MET A 766 -3.06 21.37 -9.93
N ARG A 767 -4.04 22.30 -9.95
CA ARG A 767 -3.79 23.74 -9.72
C ARG A 767 -3.08 24.03 -8.39
N ARG A 768 -3.37 23.28 -7.32
CA ARG A 768 -2.64 23.38 -6.02
C ARG A 768 -1.20 22.85 -6.12
N HIS A 769 -0.96 21.76 -6.86
CA HIS A 769 0.38 21.20 -7.03
C HIS A 769 1.30 22.12 -7.87
N VAL A 770 0.82 22.61 -9.02
CA VAL A 770 1.59 23.54 -9.86
C VAL A 770 1.84 24.87 -9.14
N SER A 771 0.86 25.40 -8.39
CA SER A 771 1.06 26.58 -7.52
C SER A 771 2.15 26.37 -6.47
N LYS A 772 2.21 25.20 -5.81
CA LYS A 772 3.27 24.86 -4.84
C LYS A 772 4.64 24.74 -5.51
N SER A 773 4.71 24.12 -6.69
CA SER A 773 5.94 24.05 -7.50
C SER A 773 6.43 25.45 -7.88
N LEU A 774 5.54 26.34 -8.34
CA LEU A 774 5.85 27.74 -8.67
C LEU A 774 6.39 28.50 -7.46
N GLN A 775 5.81 28.32 -6.26
CA GLN A 775 6.32 28.91 -5.03
C GLN A 775 7.73 28.40 -4.68
N SER A 776 7.95 27.07 -4.72
CA SER A 776 9.26 26.47 -4.42
C SER A 776 10.35 26.95 -5.39
N ARG A 777 10.06 26.95 -6.70
CA ARG A 777 11.01 27.37 -7.73
C ARG A 777 11.23 28.89 -7.76
N SER A 778 10.24 29.70 -7.39
CA SER A 778 10.45 31.15 -7.23
C SER A 778 11.41 31.47 -6.08
N ARG A 779 11.38 30.72 -4.97
CA ARG A 779 12.40 30.80 -3.91
C ARG A 779 13.78 30.36 -4.39
N ALA A 780 13.84 29.24 -5.12
CA ALA A 780 15.10 28.74 -5.70
C ALA A 780 15.71 29.73 -6.71
N LEU A 781 14.89 30.39 -7.52
CA LEU A 781 15.28 31.43 -8.47
C LEU A 781 15.81 32.68 -7.75
N GLY A 782 15.17 33.11 -6.67
CA GLY A 782 15.71 34.17 -5.78
C GLY A 782 17.07 33.82 -5.19
N THR A 783 17.29 32.55 -4.83
CA THR A 783 18.61 32.06 -4.37
C THR A 783 19.63 32.04 -5.50
N ALA A 784 19.23 31.68 -6.73
CA ALA A 784 20.10 31.69 -7.90
C ALA A 784 20.52 33.11 -8.31
N VAL A 785 19.58 34.07 -8.35
CA VAL A 785 19.86 35.49 -8.62
C VAL A 785 20.88 36.05 -7.61
N LYS A 786 20.73 35.76 -6.30
CA LYS A 786 21.72 36.14 -5.29
C LYS A 786 23.13 35.59 -5.57
N LYS A 787 23.24 34.34 -6.06
CA LYS A 787 24.53 33.76 -6.46
C LYS A 787 25.11 34.41 -7.73
N VAL A 788 24.28 34.72 -8.73
CA VAL A 788 24.72 35.44 -9.94
C VAL A 788 25.25 36.83 -9.59
N ASN A 789 24.53 37.60 -8.78
CA ASN A 789 24.95 38.95 -8.38
C ASN A 789 26.24 38.93 -7.53
N LEU A 790 26.43 37.91 -6.68
CA LEU A 790 27.68 37.72 -5.93
C LEU A 790 28.86 37.38 -6.84
N ALA A 791 28.67 36.51 -7.83
CA ALA A 791 29.71 36.17 -8.80
C ALA A 791 30.00 37.32 -9.80
N ALA A 792 29.00 38.16 -10.11
CA ALA A 792 29.19 39.39 -10.88
C ALA A 792 30.08 40.39 -10.11
N LYS A 793 29.85 40.55 -8.81
CA LYS A 793 30.65 41.40 -7.91
C LYS A 793 32.12 40.94 -7.84
N LYS A 794 32.40 39.63 -7.78
CA LYS A 794 33.76 39.08 -7.92
C LYS A 794 34.47 39.47 -9.23
N LEU A 795 33.71 39.78 -10.30
CA LEU A 795 34.22 40.13 -11.63
C LEU A 795 34.17 41.65 -11.93
N GLY A 796 33.81 42.50 -10.96
CA GLY A 796 33.62 43.94 -11.19
C GLY A 796 32.45 44.29 -12.11
N LEU A 797 31.49 43.37 -12.31
CA LEU A 797 30.34 43.54 -13.21
C LEU A 797 29.14 44.20 -12.52
N ASP A 798 29.40 45.12 -11.58
CA ASP A 798 28.39 45.69 -10.66
C ASP A 798 27.24 46.42 -11.36
N GLN A 799 27.50 46.96 -12.56
CA GLN A 799 26.50 47.61 -13.42
C GLN A 799 25.45 46.64 -14.00
N ARG A 800 25.52 45.34 -13.69
CA ARG A 800 24.61 44.29 -14.20
C ARG A 800 23.87 43.53 -13.08
N GLU A 801 23.57 44.18 -11.96
CA GLU A 801 22.81 43.56 -10.87
C GLU A 801 21.38 43.15 -11.32
N ILE A 802 21.05 41.86 -11.17
CA ILE A 802 19.75 41.31 -11.56
C ILE A 802 18.78 41.45 -10.38
N LEU A 803 17.71 42.23 -10.57
CA LEU A 803 16.60 42.32 -9.61
C LEU A 803 15.66 41.12 -9.75
N ILE A 804 15.43 40.40 -8.65
CA ILE A 804 14.52 39.24 -8.62
C ILE A 804 13.07 39.62 -8.99
N GLU A 805 12.65 40.85 -8.69
CA GLU A 805 11.32 41.36 -9.04
C GLU A 805 11.11 41.41 -10.56
N LYS A 806 12.08 41.96 -11.32
CA LYS A 806 12.06 41.95 -12.80
C LYS A 806 12.03 40.51 -13.35
N VAL A 807 12.77 39.60 -12.71
CA VAL A 807 12.81 38.16 -13.08
C VAL A 807 11.49 37.43 -12.77
N LEU A 808 10.72 37.89 -11.78
CA LEU A 808 9.42 37.33 -11.42
C LEU A 808 8.23 37.99 -12.17
N SER A 809 8.36 39.22 -12.66
CA SER A 809 7.32 39.89 -13.44
C SER A 809 7.13 39.28 -14.84
N TYR A 810 8.16 38.64 -15.39
CA TYR A 810 8.05 37.96 -16.69
C TYR A 810 7.01 36.83 -16.67
N GLN A 811 6.21 36.79 -17.73
CA GLN A 811 5.15 35.82 -18.02
C GLN A 811 5.50 34.96 -19.24
N PHE A 812 6.22 35.51 -20.23
CA PHE A 812 6.62 34.85 -21.47
C PHE A 812 8.14 34.77 -21.64
N ILE A 813 8.61 33.85 -22.51
CA ILE A 813 10.05 33.69 -22.81
C ILE A 813 10.60 34.91 -23.57
N ALA A 814 9.77 35.50 -24.45
CA ALA A 814 10.16 36.63 -25.30
C ALA A 814 10.58 37.87 -24.49
N GLU A 815 9.96 38.09 -23.32
CA GLU A 815 10.22 39.22 -22.43
C GLU A 815 11.56 39.12 -21.68
N PHE A 816 12.18 37.93 -21.65
CA PHE A 816 13.33 37.66 -20.80
C PHE A 816 14.64 38.06 -21.51
N ASP A 817 14.88 39.36 -21.69
CA ASP A 817 16.06 39.93 -22.37
C ASP A 817 17.40 39.35 -21.87
N LEU A 818 17.46 39.00 -20.58
CA LEU A 818 18.60 38.35 -19.92
C LEU A 818 18.99 36.99 -20.56
N LEU A 819 18.16 36.40 -21.42
CA LEU A 819 18.51 35.22 -22.22
C LEU A 819 19.56 35.54 -23.30
N GLU A 820 19.57 36.75 -23.84
CA GLU A 820 20.41 37.20 -24.97
C GLU A 820 21.92 37.23 -24.64
N ILE A 821 22.28 37.28 -23.35
CA ILE A 821 23.66 37.45 -22.86
C ILE A 821 24.47 36.13 -22.85
N CYS A 822 24.12 35.14 -23.68
CA CYS A 822 24.88 33.88 -23.85
C CYS A 822 24.78 33.34 -25.29
N ASP A 823 25.70 32.45 -25.66
CA ASP A 823 25.94 31.93 -27.02
C ASP A 823 24.77 31.14 -27.68
N SER A 824 23.63 31.00 -27.01
CA SER A 824 22.41 30.40 -27.56
C SER A 824 21.17 31.11 -27.01
N ASP A 825 20.48 31.85 -27.87
CA ASP A 825 19.23 32.56 -27.53
C ASP A 825 18.02 31.65 -27.78
N VAL A 826 17.50 31.07 -26.70
CA VAL A 826 16.32 30.18 -26.73
C VAL A 826 15.06 30.83 -27.29
N ARG A 827 14.98 32.17 -27.44
CA ARG A 827 13.85 32.81 -28.14
C ARG A 827 13.85 32.49 -29.66
N LYS A 828 14.98 32.04 -30.21
CA LYS A 828 15.16 31.66 -31.62
C LYS A 828 14.90 30.16 -31.88
N GLU A 829 14.77 29.36 -30.83
CA GLU A 829 14.54 27.91 -30.92
C GLU A 829 13.08 27.61 -31.29
N ARG A 830 12.84 26.85 -32.38
CA ARG A 830 11.47 26.49 -32.82
C ARG A 830 10.68 25.79 -31.71
N TRP A 831 11.31 24.89 -30.95
CA TRP A 831 10.69 24.18 -29.83
C TRP A 831 10.34 25.09 -28.63
N ALA A 832 10.84 26.32 -28.55
CA ALA A 832 10.50 27.26 -27.48
C ALA A 832 9.28 28.15 -27.82
N GLN A 833 8.88 28.21 -29.09
CA GLN A 833 7.68 28.94 -29.50
C GLN A 833 6.42 28.32 -28.85
N GLN A 834 5.37 29.11 -28.63
CA GLN A 834 4.19 28.64 -27.89
C GLN A 834 3.34 27.68 -28.74
N GLY A 835 2.82 28.14 -29.89
CA GLY A 835 2.00 27.30 -30.78
C GLY A 835 2.71 26.02 -31.28
N VAL A 836 4.03 26.05 -31.46
CA VAL A 836 4.83 24.84 -31.75
C VAL A 836 4.77 23.83 -30.60
N ARG A 837 4.83 24.29 -29.34
CA ARG A 837 4.71 23.41 -28.16
C ARG A 837 3.29 22.90 -27.97
N ASP A 838 2.27 23.71 -28.23
CA ASP A 838 0.87 23.27 -28.19
C ASP A 838 0.59 22.24 -29.30
N THR A 839 1.19 22.41 -30.49
CA THR A 839 1.19 21.43 -31.60
C THR A 839 1.88 20.13 -31.22
N ILE A 840 3.06 20.18 -30.58
CA ILE A 840 3.75 19.01 -30.03
C ILE A 840 2.86 18.32 -28.98
N ASP A 841 2.24 19.08 -28.09
CA ASP A 841 1.36 18.55 -27.04
C ASP A 841 0.06 17.93 -27.62
N ALA A 842 -0.45 18.41 -28.76
CA ALA A 842 -1.55 17.79 -29.51
C ALA A 842 -1.12 16.51 -30.25
N ARG A 843 0.00 16.52 -30.98
CA ARG A 843 0.56 15.33 -31.66
C ARG A 843 0.86 14.21 -30.66
N LEU A 844 1.44 14.53 -29.51
CA LEU A 844 1.68 13.57 -28.43
C LEU A 844 0.39 12.99 -27.85
N GLN A 845 -0.68 13.79 -27.72
CA GLN A 845 -1.99 13.28 -27.29
C GLN A 845 -2.60 12.30 -28.29
N ILE A 846 -2.52 12.57 -29.60
CA ILE A 846 -2.94 11.62 -30.64
C ILE A 846 -2.12 10.32 -30.55
N ARG A 847 -0.80 10.41 -30.41
CA ARG A 847 0.10 9.25 -30.22
C ARG A 847 -0.20 8.45 -28.94
N ARG A 848 -0.66 9.11 -27.87
CA ARG A 848 -1.07 8.46 -26.61
C ARG A 848 -2.45 7.80 -26.72
N ALA A 849 -3.43 8.49 -27.30
CA ALA A 849 -4.78 7.98 -27.51
C ALA A 849 -4.83 6.78 -28.47
N LYS A 850 -4.10 6.83 -29.60
CA LYS A 850 -4.00 5.69 -30.53
C LYS A 850 -3.32 4.48 -29.86
N ALA A 851 -2.37 4.70 -28.95
CA ALA A 851 -1.80 3.61 -28.14
C ALA A 851 -2.74 3.08 -27.03
N GLU A 852 -3.72 3.87 -26.57
CA GLU A 852 -4.75 3.43 -25.62
C GLU A 852 -5.80 2.55 -26.31
N ARG A 853 -6.27 2.93 -27.52
CA ARG A 853 -7.20 2.12 -28.33
C ARG A 853 -6.68 0.69 -28.52
N ASN A 854 -5.51 0.55 -29.17
CA ASN A 854 -4.86 -0.74 -29.42
C ASN A 854 -4.68 -1.59 -28.14
N ARG A 855 -4.44 -0.93 -26.99
CA ARG A 855 -4.33 -1.59 -25.69
C ARG A 855 -5.68 -2.08 -25.18
N VAL A 856 -6.69 -1.22 -25.23
CA VAL A 856 -8.06 -1.52 -24.78
C VAL A 856 -8.67 -2.65 -25.59
N GLU A 857 -8.42 -2.71 -26.90
CA GLU A 857 -8.88 -3.81 -27.76
C GLU A 857 -8.38 -5.17 -27.26
N ILE A 858 -7.08 -5.28 -27.00
CA ILE A 858 -6.44 -6.50 -26.47
C ILE A 858 -6.94 -6.78 -25.04
N GLU A 859 -6.93 -5.79 -24.16
CA GLU A 859 -7.37 -5.91 -22.76
C GLU A 859 -8.87 -6.29 -22.64
N ALA A 860 -9.72 -5.92 -23.61
CA ALA A 860 -11.12 -6.30 -23.71
C ALA A 860 -11.31 -7.74 -24.21
N ARG A 861 -10.58 -8.17 -25.25
CA ARG A 861 -10.63 -9.55 -25.74
C ARG A 861 -10.13 -10.55 -24.68
N ARG A 862 -9.08 -10.20 -23.94
CA ARG A 862 -8.59 -10.95 -22.78
C ARG A 862 -9.67 -11.10 -21.70
N LEU A 863 -10.38 -10.01 -21.36
CA LEU A 863 -11.49 -10.04 -20.38
C LEU A 863 -12.67 -10.90 -20.88
N ALA A 864 -13.07 -10.75 -22.14
CA ALA A 864 -14.16 -11.53 -22.72
C ALA A 864 -13.86 -13.04 -22.73
N THR A 865 -12.63 -13.42 -23.10
CA THR A 865 -12.16 -14.81 -23.09
C THR A 865 -12.14 -15.36 -21.66
N PHE A 866 -11.53 -14.65 -20.69
CA PHE A 866 -11.52 -15.07 -19.28
C PHE A 866 -12.93 -15.31 -18.71
N ILE A 867 -13.90 -14.46 -19.03
CA ILE A 867 -15.29 -14.59 -18.55
C ILE A 867 -15.96 -15.85 -19.12
N SER A 868 -15.66 -16.21 -20.38
CA SER A 868 -16.11 -17.46 -21.00
C SER A 868 -15.47 -18.66 -20.30
N ASP A 869 -14.14 -18.68 -20.26
CA ASP A 869 -13.34 -19.82 -19.81
C ASP A 869 -13.55 -20.13 -18.31
N GLU A 870 -13.58 -19.11 -17.43
CA GLU A 870 -13.91 -19.31 -16.02
C GLU A 870 -15.35 -19.79 -15.84
N GLY A 871 -16.29 -19.24 -16.61
CA GLY A 871 -17.70 -19.63 -16.56
C GLY A 871 -17.92 -21.10 -16.96
N GLU A 872 -17.18 -21.59 -17.97
CA GLU A 872 -17.15 -23.01 -18.35
C GLU A 872 -16.45 -23.87 -17.28
N GLN A 873 -15.21 -23.56 -16.90
CA GLN A 873 -14.41 -24.33 -15.94
C GLN A 873 -15.15 -24.60 -14.61
N LEU A 874 -15.86 -23.60 -14.09
CA LEU A 874 -16.60 -23.71 -12.83
C LEU A 874 -17.83 -24.65 -12.91
N ARG A 875 -18.56 -24.64 -14.04
CA ARG A 875 -19.69 -25.57 -14.27
C ARG A 875 -19.20 -27.02 -14.27
N LEU A 876 -18.01 -27.24 -14.82
CA LEU A 876 -17.46 -28.57 -15.05
C LEU A 876 -16.82 -29.18 -13.81
N LEU A 877 -16.08 -28.38 -13.04
CA LEU A 877 -15.59 -28.80 -11.74
C LEU A 877 -16.76 -29.22 -10.83
N ALA A 878 -17.86 -28.45 -10.82
CA ALA A 878 -19.07 -28.84 -10.10
C ALA A 878 -19.65 -30.17 -10.60
N GLY A 879 -19.81 -30.36 -11.91
CA GLY A 879 -20.30 -31.62 -12.49
C GLY A 879 -19.42 -32.84 -12.17
N GLN A 880 -18.08 -32.67 -12.18
CA GLN A 880 -17.15 -33.73 -11.77
C GLN A 880 -17.28 -34.06 -10.28
N LEU A 881 -17.41 -33.05 -9.41
CA LEU A 881 -17.61 -33.24 -7.97
C LEU A 881 -18.94 -33.97 -7.67
N GLU A 882 -20.04 -33.62 -8.35
CA GLU A 882 -21.30 -34.38 -8.25
C GLU A 882 -21.09 -35.85 -8.67
N SER A 883 -20.46 -36.09 -9.84
CA SER A 883 -20.24 -37.45 -10.37
C SER A 883 -19.34 -38.33 -9.49
N THR A 884 -18.57 -37.73 -8.59
CA THR A 884 -17.66 -38.42 -7.64
C THR A 884 -18.21 -38.48 -6.21
N GLY A 885 -19.47 -38.09 -6.00
CA GLY A 885 -20.15 -38.13 -4.69
C GLY A 885 -19.78 -36.97 -3.75
N GLN A 886 -19.16 -35.91 -4.25
CA GLN A 886 -18.71 -34.74 -3.48
C GLN A 886 -19.71 -33.58 -3.59
N HIS A 887 -20.99 -33.89 -3.39
CA HIS A 887 -22.12 -32.97 -3.58
C HIS A 887 -21.98 -31.67 -2.77
N LEU A 888 -21.46 -31.73 -1.55
CA LEU A 888 -21.25 -30.54 -0.71
C LEU A 888 -20.17 -29.60 -1.29
N GLN A 889 -19.11 -30.16 -1.86
CA GLN A 889 -18.05 -29.43 -2.58
C GLN A 889 -18.57 -28.88 -3.92
N ALA A 890 -19.39 -29.65 -4.64
CA ALA A 890 -20.05 -29.17 -5.87
C ALA A 890 -20.95 -27.96 -5.58
N CYS A 891 -21.78 -28.02 -4.54
CA CYS A 891 -22.58 -26.90 -4.04
C CYS A 891 -21.74 -25.67 -3.66
N GLN A 892 -20.55 -25.88 -3.09
CA GLN A 892 -19.59 -24.80 -2.79
C GLN A 892 -19.07 -24.13 -4.06
N VAL A 893 -18.68 -24.91 -5.07
CA VAL A 893 -18.22 -24.42 -6.39
C VAL A 893 -19.34 -23.71 -7.14
N LEU A 894 -20.58 -24.24 -7.14
CA LEU A 894 -21.74 -23.57 -7.74
C LEU A 894 -22.08 -22.24 -7.05
N SER A 895 -21.97 -22.17 -5.71
CA SER A 895 -22.14 -20.92 -4.97
C SER A 895 -21.02 -19.90 -5.26
N TYR A 896 -19.83 -20.35 -5.63
CA TYR A 896 -18.79 -19.48 -6.17
C TYR A 896 -19.11 -19.03 -7.59
N ALA A 897 -19.48 -19.95 -8.49
CA ALA A 897 -19.87 -19.67 -9.86
C ALA A 897 -20.98 -18.61 -9.95
N ASN A 898 -22.02 -18.70 -9.12
CA ASN A 898 -23.09 -17.71 -9.07
C ASN A 898 -22.59 -16.31 -8.66
N LYS A 899 -21.59 -16.20 -7.78
CA LYS A 899 -20.94 -14.91 -7.44
C LYS A 899 -20.10 -14.38 -8.61
N ARG A 900 -19.40 -15.27 -9.33
CA ARG A 900 -18.59 -14.92 -10.52
C ARG A 900 -19.46 -14.45 -11.68
N ILE A 901 -20.58 -15.12 -11.94
CA ILE A 901 -21.60 -14.72 -12.92
C ILE A 901 -22.16 -13.34 -12.57
N ALA A 902 -22.59 -13.12 -11.32
CA ALA A 902 -23.11 -11.83 -10.87
C ALA A 902 -22.09 -10.68 -10.98
N LEU A 903 -20.81 -10.95 -10.70
CA LEU A 903 -19.72 -9.98 -10.86
C LEU A 903 -19.43 -9.67 -12.34
N ASN A 904 -19.40 -10.70 -13.19
CA ASN A 904 -19.06 -10.57 -14.61
C ASN A 904 -20.22 -10.11 -15.50
N ALA A 905 -21.48 -10.16 -15.03
CA ALA A 905 -22.63 -9.62 -15.76
C ALA A 905 -22.42 -8.15 -16.17
N GLN A 906 -21.92 -7.31 -15.27
CA GLN A 906 -21.64 -5.90 -15.58
C GLN A 906 -20.50 -5.75 -16.59
N ASN A 907 -19.43 -6.56 -16.49
CA ASN A 907 -18.36 -6.60 -17.49
C ASN A 907 -18.89 -6.98 -18.86
N GLN A 908 -19.77 -7.99 -18.96
CA GLN A 908 -20.37 -8.41 -20.24
C GLN A 908 -21.23 -7.30 -20.87
N ILE A 909 -21.95 -6.51 -20.08
CA ILE A 909 -22.73 -5.37 -20.59
C ILE A 909 -21.81 -4.31 -21.21
N TRP A 910 -20.73 -3.91 -20.50
CA TRP A 910 -19.80 -2.92 -21.03
C TRP A 910 -18.94 -3.43 -22.20
N LEU A 911 -18.58 -4.71 -22.21
CA LEU A 911 -17.93 -5.35 -23.35
C LEU A 911 -18.84 -5.36 -24.58
N LYS A 912 -20.14 -5.64 -24.44
CA LYS A 912 -21.11 -5.52 -25.54
C LYS A 912 -21.19 -4.08 -26.05
N LYS A 913 -21.29 -3.08 -25.15
CA LYS A 913 -21.28 -1.65 -25.50
C LYS A 913 -20.00 -1.28 -26.29
N LEU A 914 -18.82 -1.74 -25.85
CA LEU A 914 -17.52 -1.54 -26.51
C LEU A 914 -17.42 -2.22 -27.88
N PHE A 915 -17.77 -3.51 -27.98
CA PHE A 915 -17.72 -4.26 -29.24
C PHE A 915 -18.74 -3.77 -30.28
N SER A 916 -19.76 -3.02 -29.86
CA SER A 916 -20.70 -2.32 -30.74
C SER A 916 -20.30 -0.87 -31.09
N TYR A 917 -19.18 -0.36 -30.56
CA TYR A 917 -18.80 1.04 -30.73
C TYR A 917 -18.35 1.34 -32.17
N PRO A 918 -18.81 2.42 -32.84
CA PRO A 918 -18.66 2.58 -34.30
C PRO A 918 -17.21 2.62 -34.83
N THR A 919 -16.25 2.96 -33.99
CA THR A 919 -14.82 3.03 -34.33
C THR A 919 -14.00 1.91 -33.70
N TYR A 920 -14.62 0.84 -33.18
CA TYR A 920 -13.94 -0.32 -32.62
C TYR A 920 -13.52 -1.31 -33.72
N ASP A 921 -12.22 -1.44 -33.92
CA ASP A 921 -11.57 -2.33 -34.91
C ASP A 921 -10.88 -3.56 -34.28
N GLY A 922 -11.01 -3.74 -32.96
CA GLY A 922 -10.48 -4.89 -32.23
C GLY A 922 -11.19 -6.22 -32.53
N ASN A 923 -10.49 -7.33 -32.33
CA ASN A 923 -11.05 -8.66 -32.52
C ASN A 923 -11.99 -9.04 -31.35
N THR A 924 -13.28 -9.22 -31.64
CA THR A 924 -14.35 -9.54 -30.68
C THR A 924 -14.51 -11.04 -30.37
N SER A 925 -13.80 -11.92 -31.10
CA SER A 925 -13.88 -13.37 -30.88
C SER A 925 -13.18 -13.82 -29.58
N VAL A 926 -13.71 -14.88 -28.96
CA VAL A 926 -13.04 -15.60 -27.87
C VAL A 926 -11.69 -16.10 -28.39
N GLY A 927 -10.61 -15.83 -27.66
CA GLY A 927 -9.26 -16.28 -28.02
C GLY A 927 -8.89 -17.61 -27.37
N THR A 928 -7.65 -18.06 -27.57
CA THR A 928 -7.06 -19.16 -26.80
C THR A 928 -6.02 -18.60 -25.84
N PRO A 929 -6.06 -18.88 -24.52
CA PRO A 929 -5.05 -18.38 -23.60
C PRO A 929 -3.67 -19.02 -23.84
N LYS A 930 -2.60 -18.23 -23.79
CA LYS A 930 -1.19 -18.69 -23.84
C LYS A 930 -0.89 -19.68 -22.71
N ASN A 931 -1.41 -19.36 -21.52
CA ASN A 931 -1.34 -20.22 -20.34
C ASN A 931 -2.70 -20.87 -20.17
N THR A 932 -2.90 -22.03 -20.78
CA THR A 932 -4.09 -22.85 -20.57
C THR A 932 -4.12 -23.38 -19.13
N TYR A 933 -5.21 -23.16 -18.41
CA TYR A 933 -5.38 -23.65 -17.03
C TYR A 933 -6.23 -24.93 -16.98
N PRO A 934 -5.96 -25.87 -16.06
CA PRO A 934 -6.84 -27.01 -15.86
C PRO A 934 -8.23 -26.61 -15.36
N VAL A 935 -9.24 -27.37 -15.80
CA VAL A 935 -10.24 -27.84 -14.85
C VAL A 935 -9.52 -28.91 -14.01
N PRO A 936 -9.30 -28.71 -12.70
CA PRO A 936 -8.64 -29.72 -11.88
C PRO A 936 -9.48 -30.99 -11.84
N ALA A 937 -8.84 -32.15 -12.00
CA ALA A 937 -9.55 -33.41 -11.82
C ALA A 937 -10.06 -33.52 -10.38
N ALA A 938 -11.34 -33.87 -10.21
CA ALA A 938 -11.93 -34.03 -8.88
C ALA A 938 -11.06 -34.94 -7.97
N PRO A 939 -10.71 -34.49 -6.74
CA PRO A 939 -9.81 -35.24 -5.87
C PRO A 939 -10.46 -36.58 -5.50
N LYS A 940 -9.71 -37.69 -5.57
CA LYS A 940 -10.28 -39.01 -5.25
C LYS A 940 -10.75 -39.05 -3.78
N PRO A 941 -11.91 -39.67 -3.47
CA PRO A 941 -12.35 -39.82 -2.10
C PRO A 941 -11.35 -40.66 -1.30
N THR A 942 -10.71 -40.04 -0.31
CA THR A 942 -9.75 -40.70 0.59
C THR A 942 -10.48 -41.65 1.52
N GLN A 943 -10.42 -42.95 1.23
CA GLN A 943 -10.74 -43.98 2.22
C GLN A 943 -9.82 -43.81 3.44
N GLY A 944 -10.36 -43.99 4.64
CA GLY A 944 -9.77 -43.44 5.86
C GLY A 944 -8.36 -43.96 6.18
N GLY A 945 -7.39 -43.04 6.29
CA GLY A 945 -6.03 -43.33 6.74
C GLY A 945 -5.16 -42.07 6.86
N ASN A 946 -4.85 -41.70 8.11
CA ASN A 946 -3.82 -40.74 8.57
C ASN A 946 -3.58 -39.43 7.77
N ASN A 947 -3.84 -38.29 8.43
CA ASN A 947 -3.44 -36.97 7.95
C ASN A 947 -1.90 -36.83 7.82
N GLN A 948 -1.39 -36.84 6.59
CA GLN A 948 -0.10 -36.25 6.22
C GLN A 948 -0.29 -35.34 5.00
N TRP A 949 -0.04 -34.03 5.17
CA TRP A 949 -0.12 -33.03 4.11
C TRP A 949 1.17 -32.20 4.06
N ILE A 950 2.11 -32.61 3.20
CA ILE A 950 3.28 -31.83 2.75
C ILE A 950 3.55 -32.23 1.29
N GLY A 951 3.76 -31.26 0.38
CA GLY A 951 4.39 -31.54 -0.92
C GLY A 951 3.75 -30.92 -2.18
N SER A 952 4.15 -29.68 -2.52
CA SER A 952 4.46 -29.19 -3.88
C SER A 952 3.80 -29.78 -5.15
N GLY A 953 3.01 -28.94 -5.84
CA GLY A 953 3.26 -28.56 -7.26
C GLY A 953 2.55 -29.29 -8.43
N SER A 954 2.53 -28.58 -9.57
CA SER A 954 2.24 -28.99 -10.98
C SER A 954 0.81 -29.42 -11.42
N ASP A 955 0.36 -28.82 -12.55
CA ASP A 955 -0.37 -29.42 -13.69
C ASP A 955 -1.88 -29.86 -13.56
N ILE A 956 -2.65 -30.25 -14.61
CA ILE A 956 -2.97 -29.79 -16.01
C ILE A 956 -3.86 -30.90 -16.68
N LEU A 957 -4.92 -30.76 -17.51
CA LEU A 957 -5.66 -29.66 -18.22
C LEU A 957 -7.18 -30.02 -18.43
N VAL A 958 -8.06 -28.99 -18.55
CA VAL A 958 -9.41 -28.88 -19.22
C VAL A 958 -10.55 -29.91 -18.98
N ALA A 959 -11.81 -29.42 -19.05
CA ALA A 959 -13.04 -30.16 -19.39
C ALA A 959 -13.99 -29.26 -20.23
N SER A 960 -15.20 -29.70 -20.63
CA SER A 960 -16.08 -28.95 -21.57
C SER A 960 -17.62 -29.00 -21.34
N GLN A 961 -18.28 -27.83 -21.45
CA GLN A 961 -19.67 -27.54 -21.90
C GLN A 961 -20.91 -27.89 -21.03
N ASP A 962 -22.07 -27.19 -21.15
CA ASP A 962 -22.30 -25.74 -21.43
C ASP A 962 -23.60 -25.16 -20.73
N PRO A 963 -24.68 -24.59 -21.34
CA PRO A 963 -25.29 -23.35 -20.80
C PRO A 963 -26.79 -23.39 -20.39
N PHE A 964 -27.25 -22.33 -19.72
CA PHE A 964 -28.45 -21.55 -20.10
C PHE A 964 -28.40 -20.10 -19.54
N HIS A 965 -29.41 -19.26 -19.82
CA HIS A 965 -29.26 -17.79 -19.90
C HIS A 965 -30.59 -17.00 -19.75
N GLU A 966 -30.68 -16.02 -18.82
CA GLU A 966 -31.72 -14.95 -18.81
C GLU A 966 -31.30 -13.66 -18.03
N SER A 967 -32.12 -12.59 -18.00
CA SER A 967 -31.63 -11.19 -17.94
C SER A 967 -32.38 -10.19 -17.02
N ALA A 968 -31.63 -9.21 -16.45
CA ALA A 968 -32.10 -7.96 -15.82
C ALA A 968 -30.97 -6.90 -15.90
N SER A 969 -31.11 -5.79 -16.66
CA SER A 969 -31.68 -4.46 -16.32
C SER A 969 -30.81 -3.61 -15.37
N GLU A 970 -30.29 -2.49 -15.89
CA GLU A 970 -29.35 -1.55 -15.23
C GLU A 970 -30.06 -0.48 -14.37
N ASP A 971 -29.36 0.08 -13.37
CA ASP A 971 -29.56 1.44 -12.85
C ASP A 971 -28.24 1.95 -12.23
N GLU A 972 -27.83 3.19 -12.52
CA GLU A 972 -26.51 3.76 -12.17
C GLU A 972 -26.60 4.95 -11.19
N SER A 973 -25.51 5.27 -10.48
CA SER A 973 -25.30 6.63 -9.93
C SER A 973 -23.84 7.03 -9.72
N GLU A 974 -23.50 8.20 -10.27
CA GLU A 974 -22.59 9.23 -9.74
C GLU A 974 -21.18 8.84 -9.23
N ASP A 975 -20.22 8.67 -10.15
CA ASP A 975 -18.76 8.72 -9.85
C ASP A 975 -17.93 9.40 -10.99
N GLU A 976 -18.60 10.16 -11.88
CA GLU A 976 -18.11 10.44 -13.25
C GLU A 976 -17.14 11.62 -13.42
N ALA A 977 -16.83 12.38 -12.37
CA ALA A 977 -16.20 13.70 -12.47
C ALA A 977 -14.69 13.73 -12.87
N THR A 978 -14.14 12.67 -13.46
CA THR A 978 -12.68 12.50 -13.65
C THR A 978 -12.19 12.42 -15.09
N GLY A 979 -13.04 12.11 -16.08
CA GLY A 979 -12.62 12.00 -17.50
C GLY A 979 -12.55 13.33 -18.27
N PHE A 980 -13.32 14.34 -17.87
CA PHE A 980 -13.58 15.55 -18.66
C PHE A 980 -12.40 16.55 -18.78
N ALA A 981 -11.48 16.56 -17.82
CA ALA A 981 -10.47 17.62 -17.68
C ALA A 981 -9.41 17.71 -18.81
N ILE A 982 -9.40 16.74 -19.76
CA ILE A 982 -8.55 16.79 -20.96
C ILE A 982 -9.33 17.37 -22.15
N SER A 983 -10.65 17.14 -22.24
CA SER A 983 -11.49 17.68 -23.32
C SER A 983 -11.62 19.21 -23.26
N GLU A 984 -11.62 19.78 -22.06
CA GLU A 984 -11.73 21.24 -21.87
C GLU A 984 -10.49 22.01 -22.36
N TYR A 985 -9.34 21.33 -22.50
CA TYR A 985 -8.08 21.96 -22.94
C TYR A 985 -8.19 22.58 -24.34
N PHE A 986 -8.88 21.90 -25.27
CA PHE A 986 -9.05 22.39 -26.64
C PHE A 986 -10.26 23.32 -26.80
N SER A 987 -11.35 23.12 -26.06
CA SER A 987 -12.48 24.08 -26.07
C SER A 987 -12.04 25.47 -25.64
N ALA A 988 -11.21 25.59 -24.59
CA ALA A 988 -10.71 26.87 -24.11
C ALA A 988 -9.58 27.50 -24.97
N HIS A 989 -9.29 26.94 -26.15
CA HIS A 989 -8.42 27.51 -27.18
C HIS A 989 -9.14 27.59 -28.55
N MET A 990 -10.47 27.44 -28.57
CA MET A 990 -11.35 27.65 -29.73
C MET A 990 -12.20 28.92 -29.64
N ASP A 991 -12.31 29.51 -28.44
CA ASP A 991 -12.97 30.80 -28.12
C ASP A 991 -11.94 31.94 -27.98
#